data_AF-A0A0G4M6J0-F1
#
_entry.id   AF-A0A0G4M6J0-F1
#
_cell.length_a   1.000
_cell.length_b   1.000
_cell.length_c   1.000
_cell.angle_alpha   90.00
_cell.angle_beta   90.00
_cell.angle_gamma   90.00
#
_symmetry.space_group_name_H-M   'P 1'
#
loop_
_entity.id
_entity.type
_entity.pdbx_description
1 polymer ?
#
loop_
_entity_poly.entity_id
_entity_poly.type
_entity_poly.pdbx_seq_one_letter_code
_entity_poly.pdbx_strand_id
1 'polypeptide(L)'
;MMTSNNVLAAQCHLLASAYLFYLVRPLEAWNLLCTTSTKLQLLLMSPNRVPPNQRELTERIYWNSLLFESDLLAELDLPHSGVVQFEENVGLPGGFEGEEQEAIGRDDLWYFLAEIALRRLLNRVSQLIYSKDSMASTTSLEPVVAELDFQLTQWYESLPIPLQFPFTRAALQDPVQTVLRLRFFACRTIIYRPYILAVLDNEQAILDPAVRDSCHKCLEASVRQLEHISAHHAGHMPYLWQGALSIVSQALLVMGATMSPSLGSILLTLCGSREAIDQIINDVVMEVEQHAPSLPTTSAPKRIRLTQEMSPSSTGDSPPSASGAVVRPYPMASRDSFHIEVPSPSLTAVNGTHPLKSPSSLKNHRTPSFSRDGLISAVQKARNMSQSSDQRINGFSDMNKTPSDEGSNPLKRRNTDAGVDYPRRRATIACEVCRSRKSRCDGTKPKCKLCTELGAECIYREPGIKLDAGDKLILERLNRIESLLQMNMVAGGPSGGGIQISHESPSMSNGSGLNGENLVGVAGTTNFTSIIPSGGLGTWHNPPNISTMPKIHTNAALHLLQWPLIRDLVSRPYDPQILLQLEMAREPLHSLTKTPCVDLSNTTAYIEAYFDHVNVWYACVNPYTWRSHYRTALSNGFREGAESCIVLLVLALGQASLRGSISRIMPGEDPPGLQYFTAAWALLPGMMTSNNVLAAQCHLLASAYLFYLVRPLEAWNLLCTTSTKLQLLLMSPNRVPPNQRELTERIYWNSLLFESDLLAELDLPHSGVVQFEENVGLPGGFEGEEQEAIGRDDLWYFLAEIALRRLLNRVSQLIYSKDSMASTTSLEPVVAELDFQLTQWYESLPIPLQFPFTRAALQDPVQTVLRLRFFACRTIIYRPYILAVLDNEQAILDPAVRDSCHKCLEASVRQLEHISAHHAGHMPYLWQGALSIVSQALLVMGATMSPSLGSILLTLCGSREAIDQIINDVVMEVERYSNLAPSLSLAAEIIKEAEVRRRAFLSG
;
A
#
# COMPACT_ATOMS: atom_id res chain seq x y z
N MET A 1 16.78 6.79 23.01
CA MET A 1 15.55 7.61 23.03
C MET A 1 14.64 7.28 21.85
N MET A 2 14.99 7.50 20.58
CA MET A 2 14.02 7.28 19.48
C MET A 2 13.54 5.82 19.29
N THR A 3 14.32 4.79 19.64
CA THR A 3 13.81 3.40 19.69
C THR A 3 12.69 3.25 20.74
N SER A 4 12.84 3.86 21.92
CA SER A 4 11.75 3.98 22.92
C SER A 4 10.54 4.74 22.40
N ASN A 5 10.70 5.72 21.50
CA ASN A 5 9.57 6.43 20.90
C ASN A 5 8.81 5.51 19.93
N ASN A 6 9.50 4.65 19.16
CA ASN A 6 8.84 3.66 18.30
C ASN A 6 8.14 2.55 19.10
N VAL A 7 8.74 2.06 20.20
CA VAL A 7 8.09 1.09 21.11
C VAL A 7 6.84 1.72 21.74
N LEU A 8 6.94 2.95 22.26
CA LEU A 8 5.80 3.66 22.85
C LEU A 8 4.71 3.95 21.81
N ALA A 9 5.08 4.35 20.59
CA ALA A 9 4.11 4.56 19.51
C ALA A 9 3.40 3.26 19.10
N ALA A 10 4.11 2.13 19.03
CA ALA A 10 3.50 0.82 18.80
C ALA A 10 2.53 0.45 19.94
N GLN A 11 2.91 0.70 21.19
CA GLN A 11 2.05 0.49 22.36
C GLN A 11 0.78 1.36 22.31
N CYS A 12 0.90 2.65 21.97
CA CYS A 12 -0.25 3.55 21.85
C CYS A 12 -1.21 3.13 20.73
N HIS A 13 -0.71 2.75 19.55
CA HIS A 13 -1.55 2.28 18.45
C HIS A 13 -2.20 0.92 18.75
N LEU A 14 -1.50 0.01 19.44
CA LEU A 14 -2.06 -1.26 19.90
C LEU A 14 -3.21 -1.06 20.90
N LEU A 15 -3.02 -0.21 21.92
CA LEU A 15 -4.05 0.09 22.92
C LEU A 15 -5.26 0.79 22.29
N ALA A 16 -5.04 1.71 21.35
CA ALA A 16 -6.12 2.35 20.59
C ALA A 16 -6.84 1.36 19.65
N SER A 17 -6.12 0.41 19.04
CA SER A 17 -6.70 -0.69 18.26
C SER A 17 -7.61 -1.56 19.14
N ALA A 18 -7.11 -2.03 20.30
CA ALA A 18 -7.87 -2.81 21.27
C ALA A 18 -9.14 -2.07 21.78
N TYR A 19 -9.07 -0.74 21.96
CA TYR A 19 -10.25 0.07 22.29
C TYR A 19 -11.26 0.15 21.12
N LEU A 20 -10.80 0.21 19.87
CA LEU A 20 -11.67 0.16 18.69
C LEU A 20 -12.29 -1.24 18.46
N PHE A 21 -11.61 -2.32 18.83
CA PHE A 21 -12.21 -3.66 18.92
C PHE A 21 -13.36 -3.70 19.94
N TYR A 22 -13.13 -3.17 21.14
CA TYR A 22 -14.15 -3.06 22.18
C TYR A 22 -15.36 -2.21 21.72
N LEU A 23 -15.13 -1.13 20.97
CA LEU A 23 -16.19 -0.32 20.34
C LEU A 23 -16.81 -0.95 19.07
N VAL A 24 -16.51 -2.21 18.76
CA VAL A 24 -17.06 -2.96 17.61
C VAL A 24 -16.73 -2.27 16.26
N ARG A 25 -15.50 -1.76 16.12
CA ARG A 25 -14.98 -1.10 14.91
C ARG A 25 -13.78 -1.82 14.30
N PRO A 26 -13.92 -3.08 13.83
CA PRO A 26 -12.80 -3.92 13.36
C PRO A 26 -11.96 -3.27 12.26
N LEU A 27 -12.57 -2.58 11.27
CA LEU A 27 -11.85 -1.91 10.18
C LEU A 27 -11.10 -0.63 10.62
N GLU A 28 -11.49 0.00 11.73
CA GLU A 28 -10.75 1.12 12.31
C GLU A 28 -9.62 0.61 13.21
N ALA A 29 -9.87 -0.45 13.98
CA ALA A 29 -8.87 -1.18 14.75
C ALA A 29 -7.75 -1.74 13.86
N TRP A 30 -8.11 -2.30 12.70
CA TRP A 30 -7.20 -2.81 11.68
C TRP A 30 -6.19 -1.75 11.19
N ASN A 31 -6.64 -0.54 10.84
CA ASN A 31 -5.73 0.55 10.43
C ASN A 31 -4.65 0.86 11.48
N LEU A 32 -5.03 0.91 12.76
CA LEU A 32 -4.09 1.14 13.84
C LEU A 32 -3.20 -0.09 14.09
N LEU A 33 -3.72 -1.30 13.89
CA LEU A 33 -2.94 -2.54 13.98
C LEU A 33 -1.88 -2.66 12.87
N CYS A 34 -2.20 -2.31 11.63
CA CYS A 34 -1.21 -2.16 10.56
C CYS A 34 -0.14 -1.14 10.94
N THR A 35 -0.53 -0.01 11.54
CA THR A 35 0.42 1.02 12.00
C THR A 35 1.33 0.49 13.11
N THR A 36 0.81 -0.28 14.08
CA THR A 36 1.59 -1.01 15.09
C THR A 36 2.56 -1.98 14.43
N SER A 37 2.10 -2.77 13.45
CA SER A 37 2.90 -3.72 12.70
C SER A 37 4.07 -3.03 11.96
N THR A 38 3.82 -1.93 11.24
CA THR A 38 4.89 -1.14 10.60
C THR A 38 5.97 -0.68 11.58
N LYS A 39 5.60 -0.32 12.82
CA LYS A 39 6.57 0.02 13.88
C LYS A 39 7.30 -1.20 14.45
N LEU A 40 6.60 -2.32 14.66
CA LEU A 40 7.20 -3.58 15.11
C LEU A 40 8.22 -4.12 14.12
N GLN A 41 7.90 -4.14 12.81
CA GLN A 41 8.79 -4.67 11.79
C GLN A 41 10.13 -3.89 11.77
N LEU A 42 10.11 -2.55 11.85
CA LEU A 42 11.33 -1.75 12.00
C LEU A 42 12.13 -2.08 13.27
N LEU A 43 11.48 -2.32 14.41
CA LEU A 43 12.15 -2.68 15.67
C LEU A 43 12.79 -4.08 15.59
N LEU A 44 12.09 -5.04 14.99
CA LEU A 44 12.48 -6.44 14.89
C LEU A 44 13.54 -6.71 13.81
N MET A 45 13.70 -5.80 12.83
CA MET A 45 14.81 -5.80 11.87
C MET A 45 16.13 -5.24 12.47
N SER A 46 16.09 -4.63 13.66
CA SER A 46 17.29 -4.15 14.37
C SER A 46 17.20 -4.43 15.88
N PRO A 47 17.06 -5.71 16.29
CA PRO A 47 16.73 -6.08 17.67
C PRO A 47 17.82 -5.63 18.66
N ASN A 48 19.08 -5.60 18.23
CA ASN A 48 20.23 -5.13 19.01
C ASN A 48 20.17 -3.64 19.40
N ARG A 49 19.25 -2.84 18.82
CA ARG A 49 19.01 -1.43 19.20
C ARG A 49 17.76 -1.22 20.06
N VAL A 50 16.96 -2.26 20.32
CA VAL A 50 15.89 -2.21 21.33
C VAL A 50 16.56 -2.21 22.70
N PRO A 51 16.30 -1.21 23.57
CA PRO A 51 16.86 -1.21 24.93
C PRO A 51 16.44 -2.49 25.68
N PRO A 52 17.32 -3.11 26.50
CA PRO A 52 17.02 -4.40 27.13
C PRO A 52 15.76 -4.33 28.02
N ASN A 53 15.58 -3.21 28.73
CA ASN A 53 14.40 -2.90 29.53
C ASN A 53 13.11 -2.59 28.72
N GLN A 54 13.16 -2.69 27.38
CA GLN A 54 12.03 -2.53 26.46
C GLN A 54 11.85 -3.74 25.55
N ARG A 55 12.72 -4.75 25.65
CA ARG A 55 12.65 -5.97 24.84
C ARG A 55 11.38 -6.76 25.14
N GLU A 56 11.13 -7.09 26.41
CA GLU A 56 9.92 -7.80 26.84
C GLU A 56 8.64 -7.03 26.47
N LEU A 57 8.65 -5.70 26.60
CA LEU A 57 7.52 -4.86 26.16
C LEU A 57 7.30 -4.96 24.64
N THR A 58 8.37 -4.98 23.84
CA THR A 58 8.29 -5.16 22.38
C THR A 58 7.77 -6.55 22.02
N GLU A 59 8.22 -7.59 22.71
CA GLU A 59 7.75 -8.98 22.57
C GLU A 59 6.26 -9.09 22.96
N ARG A 60 5.82 -8.49 24.07
CA ARG A 60 4.40 -8.40 24.47
C ARG A 60 3.55 -7.65 23.43
N ILE A 61 4.01 -6.52 22.90
CA ILE A 61 3.30 -5.76 21.85
C ILE A 61 3.20 -6.59 20.56
N TYR A 62 4.26 -7.32 20.19
CA TYR A 62 4.26 -8.23 19.05
C TYR A 62 3.18 -9.31 19.17
N TRP A 63 3.19 -10.08 20.26
CA TRP A 63 2.26 -11.19 20.42
C TRP A 63 0.80 -10.74 20.51
N ASN A 64 0.52 -9.60 21.16
CA ASN A 64 -0.82 -9.00 21.15
C ASN A 64 -1.22 -8.60 19.73
N SER A 65 -0.31 -7.99 18.96
CA SER A 65 -0.59 -7.59 17.58
C SER A 65 -0.89 -8.78 16.67
N LEU A 66 -0.12 -9.87 16.80
CA LEU A 66 -0.32 -11.10 16.05
C LEU A 66 -1.65 -11.81 16.42
N LEU A 67 -2.04 -11.78 17.70
CA LEU A 67 -3.33 -12.29 18.17
C LEU A 67 -4.49 -11.51 17.54
N PHE A 68 -4.48 -10.18 17.63
CA PHE A 68 -5.51 -9.32 17.02
C PHE A 68 -5.55 -9.41 15.50
N GLU A 69 -4.40 -9.56 14.83
CA GLU A 69 -4.33 -9.73 13.38
C GLU A 69 -4.94 -11.08 12.97
N SER A 70 -4.58 -12.15 13.68
CA SER A 70 -5.15 -13.49 13.43
C SER A 70 -6.65 -13.58 13.76
N ASP A 71 -7.15 -12.80 14.73
CA ASP A 71 -8.59 -12.70 15.03
C ASP A 71 -9.38 -11.91 13.97
N LEU A 72 -8.78 -10.90 13.32
CA LEU A 72 -9.41 -10.19 12.20
C LEU A 72 -9.40 -11.02 10.91
N LEU A 73 -8.25 -11.61 10.56
CA LEU A 73 -8.06 -12.38 9.32
C LEU A 73 -8.90 -13.67 9.27
N ALA A 74 -9.32 -14.20 10.43
CA ALA A 74 -10.19 -15.37 10.50
C ALA A 74 -11.66 -15.05 10.16
N GLU A 75 -12.11 -13.81 10.38
CA GLU A 75 -13.50 -13.36 10.21
C GLU A 75 -13.69 -12.42 9.00
N LEU A 76 -12.61 -11.79 8.53
CA LEU A 76 -12.59 -10.82 7.43
C LEU A 76 -11.47 -11.15 6.46
N ASP A 77 -11.80 -11.28 5.17
CA ASP A 77 -10.83 -11.37 4.08
C ASP A 77 -10.10 -10.02 3.95
N LEU A 78 -8.96 -9.92 4.64
CA LEU A 78 -8.09 -8.74 4.77
C LEU A 78 -6.66 -9.12 4.36
N PRO A 79 -5.85 -8.16 3.90
CA PRO A 79 -4.46 -8.43 3.57
C PRO A 79 -3.65 -8.69 4.86
N HIS A 80 -2.58 -9.49 4.80
CA HIS A 80 -1.66 -9.60 5.94
C HIS A 80 -0.89 -8.30 6.17
N SER A 81 -0.67 -7.92 7.43
CA SER A 81 0.15 -6.74 7.77
C SER A 81 1.66 -7.00 7.59
N GLY A 82 2.05 -8.27 7.51
CA GLY A 82 3.44 -8.72 7.47
C GLY A 82 4.08 -8.94 8.84
N VAL A 83 3.36 -8.79 9.96
CA VAL A 83 3.95 -9.01 11.31
C VAL A 83 4.36 -10.49 11.51
N VAL A 84 3.57 -11.43 11.00
CA VAL A 84 3.75 -12.89 11.16
C VAL A 84 5.10 -13.41 10.66
N GLN A 85 5.75 -12.75 9.69
CA GLN A 85 7.05 -13.19 9.17
C GLN A 85 8.21 -13.07 10.18
N PHE A 86 7.96 -12.47 11.35
CA PHE A 86 8.91 -12.38 12.45
C PHE A 86 8.68 -13.40 13.58
N GLU A 87 7.67 -14.29 13.48
CA GLU A 87 7.26 -15.15 14.60
C GLU A 87 8.37 -16.06 15.15
N GLU A 88 9.24 -16.57 14.28
CA GLU A 88 10.38 -17.42 14.64
C GLU A 88 11.54 -16.62 15.28
N ASN A 89 11.55 -15.29 15.12
CA ASN A 89 12.59 -14.37 15.63
C ASN A 89 12.20 -13.70 16.96
N VAL A 90 10.96 -13.85 17.43
CA VAL A 90 10.44 -13.19 18.64
C VAL A 90 10.30 -14.21 19.78
N GLY A 91 10.90 -13.90 20.93
CA GLY A 91 10.77 -14.74 22.12
C GLY A 91 9.33 -14.78 22.65
N LEU A 92 8.93 -15.90 23.26
CA LEU A 92 7.72 -15.90 24.10
C LEU A 92 7.97 -14.96 25.31
N PRO A 93 6.98 -14.18 25.76
CA PRO A 93 7.20 -13.22 26.83
C PRO A 93 7.59 -13.90 28.15
N GLY A 94 8.56 -13.32 28.84
CA GLY A 94 8.80 -13.60 30.25
C GLY A 94 7.82 -12.87 31.18
N GLY A 95 8.02 -13.04 32.47
CA GLY A 95 7.57 -12.06 33.47
C GLY A 95 8.69 -11.04 33.70
N PHE A 96 8.33 -9.81 34.06
CA PHE A 96 9.30 -8.76 34.37
C PHE A 96 10.26 -9.21 35.48
N GLU A 97 11.57 -9.23 35.19
CA GLU A 97 12.61 -9.50 36.20
C GLU A 97 12.74 -8.29 37.16
N GLY A 98 11.95 -8.32 38.23
CA GLY A 98 11.96 -7.34 39.30
C GLY A 98 11.46 -7.95 40.62
N GLU A 99 12.17 -7.67 41.71
CA GLU A 99 11.95 -8.32 43.00
C GLU A 99 10.58 -7.92 43.64
N GLU A 100 10.00 -8.84 44.42
CA GLU A 100 8.85 -8.66 45.33
C GLU A 100 7.43 -8.42 44.76
N GLN A 101 7.19 -8.41 43.44
CA GLN A 101 5.81 -8.36 42.87
C GLN A 101 5.33 -9.68 42.25
N GLU A 102 5.75 -10.78 42.87
CA GLU A 102 5.85 -12.12 42.28
C GLU A 102 4.54 -12.94 42.16
N ALA A 103 3.37 -12.43 42.57
CA ALA A 103 2.11 -13.20 42.55
C ALA A 103 1.21 -12.81 41.36
N ILE A 104 0.71 -11.58 41.37
CA ILE A 104 -0.38 -11.11 40.48
C ILE A 104 0.03 -11.18 38.99
N GLY A 105 1.32 -10.95 38.68
CA GLY A 105 1.82 -10.98 37.30
C GLY A 105 2.03 -12.37 36.67
N ARG A 106 1.84 -13.48 37.41
CA ARG A 106 2.03 -14.84 36.87
C ARG A 106 0.77 -15.37 36.17
N ASP A 107 -0.40 -15.18 36.75
CA ASP A 107 -1.67 -15.69 36.19
C ASP A 107 -2.01 -15.02 34.84
N ASP A 108 -1.83 -13.69 34.75
CA ASP A 108 -1.96 -12.91 33.50
C ASP A 108 -1.02 -13.42 32.39
N LEU A 109 0.23 -13.76 32.76
CA LEU A 109 1.22 -14.28 31.82
C LEU A 109 0.85 -15.69 31.34
N TRP A 110 0.37 -16.55 32.23
CA TRP A 110 -0.10 -17.89 31.87
C TRP A 110 -1.30 -17.84 30.93
N TYR A 111 -2.26 -16.93 31.16
CA TYR A 111 -3.38 -16.72 30.24
C TYR A 111 -2.89 -16.27 28.86
N PHE A 112 -1.96 -15.31 28.82
CA PHE A 112 -1.42 -14.80 27.56
C PHE A 112 -0.67 -15.88 26.75
N LEU A 113 0.12 -16.72 27.42
CA LEU A 113 0.79 -17.86 26.79
C LEU A 113 -0.20 -18.93 26.30
N ALA A 114 -1.31 -19.16 27.03
CA ALA A 114 -2.36 -20.08 26.63
C ALA A 114 -3.07 -19.63 25.33
N GLU A 115 -3.43 -18.35 25.20
CA GLU A 115 -4.01 -17.78 23.97
C GLU A 115 -3.02 -17.85 22.79
N ILE A 116 -1.73 -17.57 22.98
CA ILE A 116 -0.70 -17.72 21.92
C ILE A 116 -0.63 -19.17 21.42
N ALA A 117 -0.58 -20.14 22.34
CA ALA A 117 -0.52 -21.56 21.99
C ALA A 117 -1.80 -22.02 21.26
N LEU A 118 -2.98 -21.59 21.72
CA LEU A 118 -4.24 -21.89 21.08
C LEU A 118 -4.38 -21.22 19.71
N ARG A 119 -3.80 -20.03 19.53
CA ARG A 119 -3.77 -19.34 18.24
C ARG A 119 -2.91 -20.05 17.21
N ARG A 120 -1.73 -20.51 17.62
CA ARG A 120 -0.85 -21.33 16.78
C ARG A 120 -1.56 -22.61 16.30
N LEU A 121 -2.36 -23.22 17.17
CA LEU A 121 -3.21 -24.34 16.79
C LEU A 121 -4.29 -23.92 15.78
N LEU A 122 -5.08 -22.87 16.04
CA LEU A 122 -6.09 -22.34 15.12
C LEU A 122 -5.52 -22.00 13.73
N ASN A 123 -4.35 -21.39 13.67
CA ASN A 123 -3.69 -21.05 12.41
C ASN A 123 -3.30 -22.32 11.62
N ARG A 124 -2.90 -23.40 12.30
CA ARG A 124 -2.70 -24.73 11.67
C ARG A 124 -4.02 -25.38 11.23
N VAL A 125 -5.10 -25.25 12.02
CA VAL A 125 -6.44 -25.74 11.62
C VAL A 125 -6.88 -25.05 10.31
N SER A 126 -6.73 -23.73 10.23
CA SER A 126 -7.05 -22.96 9.01
C SER A 126 -6.21 -23.39 7.80
N GLN A 127 -4.90 -23.57 7.95
CA GLN A 127 -4.01 -24.01 6.87
C GLN A 127 -4.29 -25.43 6.38
N LEU A 128 -4.59 -26.37 7.28
CA LEU A 128 -4.73 -27.80 6.95
C LEU A 128 -6.15 -28.18 6.50
N ILE A 129 -7.18 -27.54 7.06
CA ILE A 129 -8.59 -27.87 6.77
C ILE A 129 -9.22 -26.88 5.78
N TYR A 130 -8.85 -25.60 5.80
CA TYR A 130 -9.57 -24.52 5.10
C TYR A 130 -8.75 -23.78 4.02
N SER A 131 -7.56 -24.27 3.66
CA SER A 131 -6.81 -23.75 2.52
C SER A 131 -7.51 -24.07 1.19
N LYS A 132 -7.34 -23.19 0.18
CA LYS A 132 -8.05 -23.29 -1.11
C LYS A 132 -7.74 -24.59 -1.88
N ASP A 133 -6.58 -25.18 -1.64
CA ASP A 133 -6.14 -26.45 -2.23
C ASP A 133 -6.70 -27.68 -1.49
N SER A 134 -7.27 -27.51 -0.29
CA SER A 134 -7.82 -28.58 0.56
C SER A 134 -9.24 -28.98 0.12
N MET A 135 -9.41 -29.37 -1.15
CA MET A 135 -10.60 -30.10 -1.63
C MET A 135 -10.52 -31.57 -1.22
N ALA A 136 -10.32 -31.80 0.08
CA ALA A 136 -10.12 -33.09 0.70
C ALA A 136 -11.47 -33.78 0.99
N SER A 137 -11.54 -35.10 0.77
CA SER A 137 -12.67 -35.90 1.23
C SER A 137 -12.64 -36.06 2.75
N THR A 138 -13.80 -36.28 3.38
CA THR A 138 -13.92 -36.50 4.84
C THR A 138 -13.00 -37.59 5.37
N THR A 139 -12.78 -38.65 4.59
CA THR A 139 -11.84 -39.74 4.90
C THR A 139 -10.38 -39.31 4.87
N SER A 140 -9.99 -38.37 3.99
CA SER A 140 -8.63 -37.81 3.97
C SER A 140 -8.39 -36.76 5.05
N LEU A 141 -9.44 -36.11 5.56
CA LEU A 141 -9.36 -35.19 6.69
C LEU A 141 -9.27 -35.90 8.05
N GLU A 142 -9.78 -37.13 8.19
CA GLU A 142 -9.85 -37.87 9.46
C GLU A 142 -8.52 -37.91 10.27
N PRO A 143 -7.35 -38.28 9.71
CA PRO A 143 -6.11 -38.28 10.48
C PRO A 143 -5.63 -36.87 10.87
N VAL A 144 -5.90 -35.87 10.04
CA VAL A 144 -5.55 -34.46 10.31
C VAL A 144 -6.42 -33.90 11.45
N VAL A 145 -7.71 -34.20 11.41
CA VAL A 145 -8.72 -33.81 12.40
C VAL A 145 -8.46 -34.48 13.75
N ALA A 146 -8.10 -35.78 13.75
CA ALA A 146 -7.74 -36.51 14.96
C ALA A 146 -6.48 -35.93 15.63
N GLU A 147 -5.44 -35.62 14.84
CA GLU A 147 -4.21 -34.97 15.33
C GLU A 147 -4.47 -33.56 15.89
N LEU A 148 -5.37 -32.79 15.28
CA LEU A 148 -5.72 -31.44 15.76
C LEU A 148 -6.58 -31.46 17.03
N ASP A 149 -7.53 -32.40 17.18
CA ASP A 149 -8.29 -32.58 18.43
C ASP A 149 -7.42 -33.14 19.56
N PHE A 150 -6.43 -33.98 19.23
CA PHE A 150 -5.41 -34.44 20.16
C PHE A 150 -4.52 -33.30 20.65
N GLN A 151 -4.00 -32.44 19.75
CA GLN A 151 -3.24 -31.24 20.14
C GLN A 151 -4.09 -30.25 20.95
N LEU A 152 -5.38 -30.09 20.65
CA LEU A 152 -6.30 -29.27 21.44
C LEU A 152 -6.50 -29.83 22.86
N THR A 153 -6.55 -31.16 22.98
CA THR A 153 -6.63 -31.85 24.27
C THR A 153 -5.32 -31.71 25.06
N GLN A 154 -4.16 -31.90 24.43
CA GLN A 154 -2.84 -31.68 25.05
C GLN A 154 -2.65 -30.23 25.50
N TRP A 155 -3.13 -29.24 24.72
CA TRP A 155 -3.13 -27.84 25.11
C TRP A 155 -3.88 -27.64 26.44
N TYR A 156 -5.10 -28.19 26.56
CA TYR A 156 -5.90 -28.12 27.79
C TYR A 156 -5.20 -28.82 28.97
N GLU A 157 -4.67 -30.02 28.77
CA GLU A 157 -3.93 -30.77 29.81
C GLU A 157 -2.65 -30.06 30.26
N SER A 158 -2.04 -29.25 29.39
CA SER A 158 -0.83 -28.46 29.69
C SER A 158 -1.11 -27.14 30.44
N LEU A 159 -2.37 -26.72 30.59
CA LEU A 159 -2.72 -25.49 31.29
C LEU A 159 -2.36 -25.58 32.79
N PRO A 160 -1.77 -24.52 33.39
CA PRO A 160 -1.63 -24.40 34.84
C PRO A 160 -2.96 -24.55 35.57
N ILE A 161 -2.95 -25.15 36.75
CA ILE A 161 -4.16 -25.48 37.54
C ILE A 161 -5.14 -24.28 37.70
N PRO A 162 -4.70 -23.03 37.93
CA PRO A 162 -5.62 -21.88 38.01
C PRO A 162 -6.40 -21.58 36.72
N LEU A 163 -5.91 -22.01 35.56
CA LEU A 163 -6.53 -21.79 34.25
C LEU A 163 -7.32 -23.00 33.73
N GLN A 164 -7.22 -24.17 34.38
CA GLN A 164 -8.01 -25.34 34.02
C GLN A 164 -9.49 -25.13 34.39
N PHE A 165 -10.38 -25.44 33.44
CA PHE A 165 -11.82 -25.20 33.57
C PHE A 165 -12.62 -26.50 33.46
N PRO A 166 -13.68 -26.72 34.27
CA PRO A 166 -14.47 -27.94 34.20
C PRO A 166 -15.42 -27.92 32.99
N PHE A 167 -15.55 -29.05 32.30
CA PHE A 167 -16.49 -29.28 31.18
C PHE A 167 -17.98 -29.43 31.61
N THR A 168 -18.37 -28.86 32.75
CA THR A 168 -19.73 -28.98 33.33
C THR A 168 -20.69 -27.92 32.78
N ARG A 169 -22.00 -28.15 32.84
CA ARG A 169 -23.03 -27.15 32.44
C ARG A 169 -23.16 -25.95 33.39
N ALA A 170 -22.38 -25.89 34.47
CA ALA A 170 -22.42 -24.78 35.42
C ALA A 170 -21.66 -23.56 34.86
N ALA A 171 -22.18 -22.36 35.10
CA ALA A 171 -21.44 -21.13 34.85
C ALA A 171 -20.21 -21.04 35.77
N LEU A 172 -19.09 -20.54 35.24
CA LEU A 172 -17.85 -20.35 35.98
C LEU A 172 -17.84 -18.97 36.64
N GLN A 173 -17.13 -18.83 37.75
CA GLN A 173 -16.99 -17.56 38.47
C GLN A 173 -15.77 -16.75 38.02
N ASP A 174 -14.77 -17.40 37.44
CA ASP A 174 -13.59 -16.76 36.87
C ASP A 174 -13.83 -16.39 35.39
N PRO A 175 -13.69 -15.11 35.00
CA PRO A 175 -13.77 -14.70 33.60
C PRO A 175 -12.64 -15.29 32.72
N VAL A 176 -11.46 -15.60 33.26
CA VAL A 176 -10.33 -16.12 32.48
C VAL A 176 -10.58 -17.57 32.04
N GLN A 177 -10.89 -18.46 32.98
CA GLN A 177 -11.40 -19.81 32.70
C GLN A 177 -12.63 -19.79 31.77
N THR A 178 -13.52 -18.80 31.91
CA THR A 178 -14.68 -18.63 31.02
C THR A 178 -14.24 -18.37 29.57
N VAL A 179 -13.34 -17.42 29.33
CA VAL A 179 -12.84 -17.11 27.98
C VAL A 179 -12.09 -18.31 27.39
N LEU A 180 -11.17 -18.92 28.14
CA LEU A 180 -10.40 -20.09 27.68
C LEU A 180 -11.31 -21.29 27.32
N ARG A 181 -12.38 -21.52 28.10
CA ARG A 181 -13.39 -22.54 27.81
C ARG A 181 -14.15 -22.28 26.53
N LEU A 182 -14.60 -21.04 26.32
CA LEU A 182 -15.35 -20.64 25.12
C LEU A 182 -14.46 -20.73 23.88
N ARG A 183 -13.20 -20.30 23.99
CA ARG A 183 -12.17 -20.47 22.95
C ARG A 183 -11.93 -21.95 22.62
N PHE A 184 -11.77 -22.82 23.62
CA PHE A 184 -11.57 -24.27 23.42
C PHE A 184 -12.71 -24.91 22.62
N PHE A 185 -13.97 -24.64 23.01
CA PHE A 185 -15.12 -25.19 22.28
C PHE A 185 -15.27 -24.59 20.87
N ALA A 186 -14.98 -23.30 20.68
CA ALA A 186 -14.93 -22.70 19.34
C ALA A 186 -13.89 -23.39 18.44
N CYS A 187 -12.67 -23.62 18.95
CA CYS A 187 -11.62 -24.37 18.23
C CYS A 187 -12.10 -25.78 17.83
N ARG A 188 -12.73 -26.49 18.78
CA ARG A 188 -13.24 -27.85 18.55
C ARG A 188 -14.34 -27.89 17.50
N THR A 189 -15.26 -26.91 17.48
CA THR A 189 -16.23 -26.79 16.38
C THR A 189 -15.54 -26.52 15.06
N ILE A 190 -14.56 -25.60 14.98
CA ILE A 190 -13.86 -25.28 13.73
C ILE A 190 -13.14 -26.52 13.16
N ILE A 191 -12.56 -27.37 14.01
CA ILE A 191 -11.94 -28.65 13.62
C ILE A 191 -12.97 -29.61 13.00
N TYR A 192 -14.14 -29.80 13.61
CA TYR A 192 -15.11 -30.80 13.18
C TYR A 192 -16.23 -30.31 12.23
N ARG A 193 -16.33 -29.00 11.99
CA ARG A 193 -17.31 -28.36 11.09
C ARG A 193 -17.39 -28.96 9.66
N PRO A 194 -16.31 -29.44 9.01
CA PRO A 194 -16.41 -30.03 7.67
C PRO A 194 -17.33 -31.26 7.61
N TYR A 195 -17.43 -32.06 8.69
CA TYR A 195 -18.30 -33.24 8.73
C TYR A 195 -19.78 -32.86 8.79
N ILE A 196 -20.12 -31.74 9.44
CA ILE A 196 -21.49 -31.20 9.44
C ILE A 196 -21.88 -30.77 8.02
N LEU A 197 -20.99 -30.06 7.31
CA LEU A 197 -21.22 -29.65 5.92
C LEU A 197 -21.39 -30.88 5.01
N ALA A 198 -20.51 -31.88 5.12
CA ALA A 198 -20.59 -33.11 4.33
C ALA A 198 -21.91 -33.91 4.53
N VAL A 199 -22.50 -33.86 5.73
CA VAL A 199 -23.81 -34.49 6.03
C VAL A 199 -24.98 -33.63 5.54
N LEU A 200 -24.85 -32.30 5.55
CA LEU A 200 -25.86 -31.40 4.98
C LEU A 200 -25.88 -31.47 3.44
N ASP A 201 -24.73 -31.65 2.79
CA ASP A 201 -24.62 -31.87 1.34
C ASP A 201 -25.04 -33.30 0.93
N ASN A 202 -24.78 -34.30 1.78
CA ASN A 202 -25.16 -35.70 1.55
C ASN A 202 -25.46 -36.44 2.86
N GLU A 203 -26.74 -36.61 3.19
CA GLU A 203 -27.16 -37.29 4.42
C GLU A 203 -26.63 -38.74 4.55
N GLN A 204 -26.28 -39.40 3.44
CA GLN A 204 -25.72 -40.75 3.50
C GLN A 204 -24.32 -40.79 4.16
N ALA A 205 -23.62 -39.66 4.26
CA ALA A 205 -22.35 -39.57 4.97
C ALA A 205 -22.47 -39.94 6.47
N ILE A 206 -23.64 -39.73 7.09
CA ILE A 206 -23.86 -40.06 8.52
C ILE A 206 -23.92 -41.58 8.78
N LEU A 207 -23.92 -42.42 7.73
CA LEU A 207 -23.83 -43.87 7.85
C LEU A 207 -22.45 -44.33 8.31
N ASP A 208 -21.40 -43.55 8.02
CA ASP A 208 -20.05 -43.75 8.52
C ASP A 208 -19.98 -43.41 10.04
N PRO A 209 -19.54 -44.36 10.90
CA PRO A 209 -19.38 -44.11 12.33
C PRO A 209 -18.41 -42.97 12.68
N ALA A 210 -17.33 -42.78 11.91
CA ALA A 210 -16.33 -41.74 12.17
C ALA A 210 -16.86 -40.34 11.83
N VAL A 211 -17.61 -40.22 10.73
CA VAL A 211 -18.35 -38.99 10.39
C VAL A 211 -19.40 -38.68 11.45
N ARG A 212 -20.12 -39.70 11.96
CA ARG A 212 -21.14 -39.51 13.00
C ARG A 212 -20.58 -39.06 14.35
N ASP A 213 -19.48 -39.65 14.80
CA ASP A 213 -18.75 -39.23 16.00
C ASP A 213 -18.21 -37.79 15.86
N SER A 214 -17.63 -37.47 14.70
CA SER A 214 -17.18 -36.12 14.36
C SER A 214 -18.32 -35.09 14.40
N CYS A 215 -19.50 -35.44 13.85
CA CYS A 215 -20.69 -34.61 13.93
C CYS A 215 -21.18 -34.43 15.38
N HIS A 216 -21.14 -35.48 16.21
CA HIS A 216 -21.49 -35.39 17.62
C HIS A 216 -20.55 -34.45 18.38
N LYS A 217 -19.24 -34.55 18.17
CA LYS A 217 -18.23 -33.65 18.79
C LYS A 217 -18.43 -32.19 18.36
N CYS A 218 -18.73 -31.96 17.07
CA CYS A 218 -19.03 -30.62 16.55
C CYS A 218 -20.30 -30.01 17.18
N LEU A 219 -21.39 -30.78 17.25
CA LEU A 219 -22.67 -30.31 17.78
C LEU A 219 -22.62 -30.16 19.30
N GLU A 220 -21.93 -31.05 20.02
CA GLU A 220 -21.70 -30.86 21.46
C GLU A 220 -20.92 -29.57 21.71
N ALA A 221 -19.77 -29.37 21.05
CA ALA A 221 -18.98 -28.15 21.24
C ALA A 221 -19.77 -26.87 20.94
N SER A 222 -20.57 -26.88 19.87
CA SER A 222 -21.47 -25.77 19.51
C SER A 222 -22.50 -25.49 20.60
N VAL A 223 -23.18 -26.53 21.11
CA VAL A 223 -24.16 -26.40 22.20
C VAL A 223 -23.50 -25.94 23.51
N ARG A 224 -22.34 -26.49 23.89
CA ARG A 224 -21.61 -26.08 25.11
C ARG A 224 -21.13 -24.63 25.07
N GLN A 225 -20.95 -24.05 23.88
CA GLN A 225 -20.64 -22.63 23.74
C GLN A 225 -21.90 -21.76 23.88
N LEU A 226 -23.03 -22.20 23.30
CA LEU A 226 -24.32 -21.49 23.41
C LEU A 226 -24.99 -21.60 24.80
N GLU A 227 -24.69 -22.66 25.58
CA GLU A 227 -25.14 -22.79 26.97
C GLU A 227 -24.65 -21.64 27.91
N HIS A 228 -23.73 -20.78 27.44
CA HIS A 228 -23.07 -19.74 28.24
C HIS A 228 -23.07 -18.33 27.59
N ILE A 229 -24.09 -18.00 26.79
CA ILE A 229 -24.25 -16.69 26.12
C ILE A 229 -24.03 -15.50 27.08
N SER A 230 -24.68 -15.50 28.26
CA SER A 230 -24.54 -14.43 29.26
C SER A 230 -23.12 -14.28 29.83
N ALA A 231 -22.30 -15.32 29.76
CA ALA A 231 -20.91 -15.29 30.22
C ALA A 231 -19.97 -14.59 29.22
N HIS A 232 -20.33 -14.53 27.92
CA HIS A 232 -19.61 -13.72 26.93
C HIS A 232 -19.66 -12.21 27.24
N HIS A 233 -20.66 -11.74 27.99
CA HIS A 233 -20.76 -10.35 28.46
C HIS A 233 -20.11 -10.10 29.83
N ALA A 234 -19.76 -11.15 30.59
CA ALA A 234 -19.12 -11.03 31.90
C ALA A 234 -17.58 -10.92 31.85
N GLY A 235 -16.96 -11.30 30.73
CA GLY A 235 -15.52 -11.17 30.51
C GLY A 235 -15.10 -9.74 30.13
N HIS A 236 -14.23 -9.12 30.94
CA HIS A 236 -13.68 -7.80 30.63
C HIS A 236 -12.64 -7.86 29.49
N MET A 237 -13.02 -7.30 28.33
CA MET A 237 -12.15 -7.01 27.16
C MET A 237 -11.55 -8.24 26.45
N PRO A 238 -11.03 -8.07 25.20
CA PRO A 238 -11.47 -7.17 24.13
C PRO A 238 -12.48 -7.87 23.18
N TYR A 239 -12.78 -9.14 23.41
CA TYR A 239 -13.31 -10.08 22.41
C TYR A 239 -14.82 -9.99 22.12
N LEU A 240 -15.52 -8.92 22.53
CA LEU A 240 -16.99 -8.83 22.38
C LEU A 240 -17.48 -9.03 20.94
N TRP A 241 -16.82 -8.39 19.96
CA TRP A 241 -17.20 -8.51 18.54
C TRP A 241 -17.05 -9.93 18.00
N GLN A 242 -15.90 -10.57 18.25
CA GLN A 242 -15.65 -11.92 17.78
C GLN A 242 -16.44 -12.96 18.57
N GLY A 243 -16.67 -12.74 19.87
CA GLY A 243 -17.57 -13.53 20.69
C GLY A 243 -18.98 -13.54 20.09
N ALA A 244 -19.51 -12.38 19.73
CA ALA A 244 -20.81 -12.24 19.05
C ALA A 244 -20.84 -12.96 17.69
N LEU A 245 -19.82 -12.79 16.84
CA LEU A 245 -19.71 -13.53 15.56
C LEU A 245 -19.66 -15.04 15.78
N SER A 246 -18.89 -15.50 16.77
CA SER A 246 -18.77 -16.92 17.11
C SER A 246 -20.10 -17.49 17.61
N ILE A 247 -20.81 -16.81 18.52
CA ILE A 247 -22.17 -17.18 18.98
C ILE A 247 -23.12 -17.31 17.77
N VAL A 248 -23.14 -16.31 16.88
CA VAL A 248 -24.00 -16.34 15.67
C VAL A 248 -23.61 -17.49 14.74
N SER A 249 -22.31 -17.77 14.59
CA SER A 249 -21.79 -18.90 13.81
C SER A 249 -22.25 -20.25 14.38
N GLN A 250 -22.22 -20.43 15.71
CA GLN A 250 -22.73 -21.65 16.36
C GLN A 250 -24.25 -21.75 16.28
N ALA A 251 -24.98 -20.65 16.47
CA ALA A 251 -26.44 -20.65 16.37
C ALA A 251 -26.90 -21.01 14.95
N LEU A 252 -26.22 -20.51 13.92
CA LEU A 252 -26.47 -20.89 12.52
C LEU A 252 -26.14 -22.36 12.24
N LEU A 253 -25.05 -22.89 12.81
CA LEU A 253 -24.69 -24.31 12.68
C LEU A 253 -25.72 -25.22 13.36
N VAL A 254 -26.15 -24.88 14.58
CA VAL A 254 -27.21 -25.61 15.30
C VAL A 254 -28.54 -25.53 14.56
N MET A 255 -28.96 -24.34 14.09
CA MET A 255 -30.17 -24.18 13.26
C MET A 255 -30.10 -25.02 11.99
N GLY A 256 -28.99 -25.00 11.25
CA GLY A 256 -28.78 -25.83 10.07
C GLY A 256 -28.87 -27.33 10.38
N ALA A 257 -28.26 -27.77 11.49
CA ALA A 257 -28.35 -29.14 11.95
C ALA A 257 -29.78 -29.58 12.35
N THR A 258 -30.66 -28.68 12.81
CA THR A 258 -32.08 -29.02 13.03
C THR A 258 -32.87 -29.27 11.74
N MET A 259 -32.34 -28.90 10.57
CA MET A 259 -32.99 -29.13 9.27
C MET A 259 -32.73 -30.54 8.71
N SER A 260 -31.63 -31.22 9.10
CA SER A 260 -31.40 -32.63 8.78
C SER A 260 -32.01 -33.53 9.85
N PRO A 261 -32.80 -34.57 9.51
CA PRO A 261 -33.30 -35.54 10.50
C PRO A 261 -32.17 -36.28 11.23
N SER A 262 -31.00 -36.44 10.60
CA SER A 262 -29.88 -37.19 11.16
C SER A 262 -29.12 -36.38 12.22
N LEU A 263 -28.77 -35.12 11.91
CA LEU A 263 -28.11 -34.19 12.83
C LEU A 263 -29.07 -33.70 13.92
N GLY A 264 -30.35 -33.51 13.60
CA GLY A 264 -31.39 -33.19 14.58
C GLY A 264 -31.58 -34.27 15.64
N SER A 265 -31.40 -35.55 15.30
CA SER A 265 -31.41 -36.66 16.27
C SER A 265 -30.25 -36.57 17.27
N ILE A 266 -29.06 -36.16 16.80
CA ILE A 266 -27.89 -35.90 17.65
C ILE A 266 -28.16 -34.71 18.59
N LEU A 267 -28.68 -33.61 18.07
CA LEU A 267 -29.04 -32.44 18.88
C LEU A 267 -30.09 -32.75 19.96
N LEU A 268 -31.13 -33.52 19.64
CA LEU A 268 -32.13 -33.97 20.61
C LEU A 268 -31.51 -34.86 21.71
N THR A 269 -30.50 -35.67 21.37
CA THR A 269 -29.76 -36.48 22.35
C THR A 269 -28.91 -35.62 23.29
N LEU A 270 -28.29 -34.55 22.77
CA LEU A 270 -27.45 -33.61 23.54
C LEU A 270 -28.27 -32.67 24.45
N CYS A 271 -29.40 -32.18 23.94
CA CYS A 271 -30.23 -31.15 24.60
C CYS A 271 -31.40 -31.73 25.41
N GLY A 272 -31.76 -33.00 25.19
CA GLY A 272 -32.81 -33.72 25.92
C GLY A 272 -34.24 -33.42 25.47
N SER A 273 -34.51 -32.24 24.89
CA SER A 273 -35.81 -31.91 24.28
C SER A 273 -35.65 -30.92 23.13
N ARG A 274 -36.73 -30.72 22.34
CA ARG A 274 -36.73 -29.73 21.25
C ARG A 274 -36.86 -28.31 21.81
N GLU A 275 -37.67 -28.16 22.83
CA GLU A 275 -37.92 -26.91 23.57
C GLU A 275 -36.62 -26.34 24.15
N ALA A 276 -35.67 -27.20 24.58
CA ALA A 276 -34.35 -26.77 25.02
C ALA A 276 -33.49 -26.20 23.87
N ILE A 277 -33.54 -26.81 22.68
CA ILE A 277 -32.85 -26.31 21.47
C ILE A 277 -33.45 -24.97 21.05
N ASP A 278 -34.77 -24.90 20.95
CA ASP A 278 -35.50 -23.69 20.58
C ASP A 278 -35.27 -22.57 21.63
N GLN A 279 -35.20 -22.88 22.92
CA GLN A 279 -34.85 -21.91 23.97
C GLN A 279 -33.45 -21.34 23.79
N ILE A 280 -32.42 -22.19 23.61
CA ILE A 280 -31.03 -21.75 23.38
C ILE A 280 -30.95 -20.82 22.16
N ILE A 281 -31.65 -21.14 21.06
CA ILE A 281 -31.69 -20.29 19.86
C ILE A 281 -32.41 -18.97 20.15
N ASN A 282 -33.53 -18.99 20.88
CA ASN A 282 -34.25 -17.76 21.26
C ASN A 282 -33.40 -16.86 22.17
N ASP A 283 -32.63 -17.43 23.09
CA ASP A 283 -31.72 -16.67 23.97
C ASP A 283 -30.60 -15.98 23.15
N VAL A 284 -30.04 -16.64 22.13
CA VAL A 284 -29.13 -15.98 21.17
C VAL A 284 -29.82 -14.84 20.42
N VAL A 285 -31.03 -15.08 19.90
CA VAL A 285 -31.77 -14.06 19.13
C VAL A 285 -32.08 -12.84 20.00
N MET A 286 -32.53 -13.05 21.24
CA MET A 286 -32.78 -11.98 22.21
C MET A 286 -31.52 -11.20 22.56
N GLU A 287 -30.37 -11.86 22.71
CA GLU A 287 -29.09 -11.19 23.00
C GLU A 287 -28.60 -10.36 21.80
N VAL A 288 -28.72 -10.91 20.58
CA VAL A 288 -28.34 -10.21 19.34
C VAL A 288 -29.28 -9.04 19.04
N GLU A 289 -30.60 -9.18 19.23
CA GLU A 289 -31.56 -8.07 19.04
C GLU A 289 -31.36 -6.93 20.06
N GLN A 290 -30.86 -7.21 21.27
CA GLN A 290 -30.55 -6.19 22.27
C GLN A 290 -29.27 -5.40 21.97
N HIS A 291 -28.27 -6.04 21.36
CA HIS A 291 -26.94 -5.44 21.14
C HIS A 291 -26.69 -4.98 19.68
N ALA A 292 -27.58 -5.29 18.75
CA ALA A 292 -27.48 -4.84 17.37
C ALA A 292 -27.67 -3.31 17.25
N PRO A 293 -26.75 -2.56 16.62
CA PRO A 293 -26.98 -1.15 16.32
C PRO A 293 -28.12 -1.01 15.31
N SER A 294 -29.06 -0.11 15.58
CA SER A 294 -30.26 0.07 14.76
C SER A 294 -29.89 0.45 13.31
N LEU A 295 -30.05 -0.49 12.37
CA LEU A 295 -29.77 -0.21 10.96
C LEU A 295 -30.67 0.92 10.42
N PRO A 296 -30.14 1.85 9.60
CA PRO A 296 -30.97 2.80 8.88
C PRO A 296 -31.87 2.06 7.90
N THR A 297 -33.19 2.10 8.14
CA THR A 297 -34.17 1.20 7.51
C THR A 297 -34.51 1.56 6.05
N THR A 298 -33.65 1.16 5.11
CA THR A 298 -33.98 1.17 3.68
C THR A 298 -34.75 -0.08 3.28
N SER A 299 -36.08 0.03 3.27
CA SER A 299 -37.09 -1.01 2.96
C SER A 299 -37.20 -2.15 3.99
N ALA A 300 -38.44 -2.47 4.38
CA ALA A 300 -38.72 -3.46 5.43
C ALA A 300 -38.83 -4.90 4.87
N PRO A 301 -38.23 -5.91 5.52
CA PRO A 301 -38.40 -7.30 5.13
C PRO A 301 -39.81 -7.80 5.45
N LYS A 302 -40.44 -8.50 4.51
CA LYS A 302 -41.73 -9.17 4.75
C LYS A 302 -41.51 -10.40 5.64
N ARG A 303 -42.09 -10.41 6.86
CA ARG A 303 -42.17 -11.63 7.68
C ARG A 303 -42.89 -12.74 6.90
N ILE A 304 -42.17 -13.80 6.58
CA ILE A 304 -42.75 -15.05 6.08
C ILE A 304 -43.37 -15.76 7.28
N ARG A 305 -44.70 -15.98 7.25
CA ARG A 305 -45.37 -16.92 8.15
C ARG A 305 -45.56 -18.24 7.40
N LEU A 306 -45.04 -19.32 7.98
CA LEU A 306 -45.51 -20.67 7.67
C LEU A 306 -46.80 -20.94 8.45
N THR A 307 -47.71 -21.72 7.86
CA THR A 307 -49.06 -22.00 8.40
C THR A 307 -49.39 -23.49 8.32
N GLN A 308 -50.47 -23.88 9.00
CA GLN A 308 -51.08 -25.23 9.09
C GLN A 308 -50.48 -26.14 10.20
N GLU A 309 -51.21 -27.06 10.83
CA GLU A 309 -52.62 -27.46 10.60
C GLU A 309 -53.43 -27.87 11.85
N MET A 310 -54.64 -27.29 11.96
CA MET A 310 -55.87 -27.87 12.55
C MET A 310 -56.00 -28.16 14.07
N SER A 311 -57.24 -28.44 14.48
CA SER A 311 -57.80 -28.32 15.85
C SER A 311 -58.61 -29.58 16.24
N PRO A 312 -59.19 -29.68 17.47
CA PRO A 312 -60.55 -29.16 17.66
C PRO A 312 -60.94 -28.61 19.07
N SER A 313 -61.63 -27.47 19.05
CA SER A 313 -62.70 -26.98 19.95
C SER A 313 -62.95 -27.55 21.37
N SER A 314 -63.14 -26.63 22.33
CA SER A 314 -64.28 -26.66 23.25
C SER A 314 -64.77 -25.23 23.63
N THR A 315 -66.01 -25.15 24.12
CA THR A 315 -66.73 -23.94 24.59
C THR A 315 -66.22 -23.44 25.95
N GLY A 316 -66.39 -22.18 26.36
CA GLY A 316 -67.11 -21.05 25.76
C GLY A 316 -67.17 -19.83 26.71
N ASP A 317 -68.15 -18.94 26.49
CA ASP A 317 -68.57 -17.80 27.32
C ASP A 317 -67.67 -16.55 27.49
N SER A 318 -68.35 -15.41 27.39
CA SER A 318 -68.00 -14.02 27.74
C SER A 318 -69.33 -13.37 28.11
N PRO A 319 -69.45 -12.38 29.03
CA PRO A 319 -68.75 -11.08 28.97
C PRO A 319 -68.53 -10.50 30.41
N PRO A 320 -68.57 -9.18 30.70
CA PRO A 320 -68.33 -7.98 29.89
C PRO A 320 -67.20 -7.08 30.45
N SER A 321 -66.90 -5.99 29.73
CA SER A 321 -65.96 -4.94 30.15
C SER A 321 -66.49 -4.08 31.30
N ALA A 322 -65.62 -3.75 32.26
CA ALA A 322 -65.86 -2.73 33.29
C ALA A 322 -64.64 -1.79 33.44
N SER A 323 -64.87 -0.48 33.43
CA SER A 323 -63.83 0.54 33.58
C SER A 323 -63.54 0.81 35.05
N GLY A 324 -62.29 0.64 35.48
CA GLY A 324 -61.85 0.91 36.85
C GLY A 324 -60.42 1.44 36.90
N ALA A 325 -60.25 2.76 36.98
CA ALA A 325 -58.95 3.37 37.14
C ALA A 325 -58.48 3.28 38.60
N VAL A 326 -57.43 2.49 38.85
CA VAL A 326 -56.75 2.42 40.15
C VAL A 326 -55.26 2.69 39.95
N VAL A 327 -54.73 3.64 40.71
CA VAL A 327 -53.35 4.15 40.57
C VAL A 327 -52.50 3.69 41.76
N ARG A 328 -51.37 3.01 41.48
CA ARG A 328 -50.10 2.93 42.26
C ARG A 328 -49.29 1.67 41.86
N PRO A 329 -47.96 1.63 42.05
CA PRO A 329 -47.01 2.70 41.73
C PRO A 329 -45.74 2.17 41.03
N TYR A 330 -45.25 2.85 39.98
CA TYR A 330 -43.88 2.62 39.51
C TYR A 330 -42.87 3.30 40.45
N PRO A 331 -41.78 2.64 40.87
CA PRO A 331 -40.66 3.32 41.49
C PRO A 331 -39.89 4.10 40.41
N MET A 332 -39.92 5.43 40.47
CA MET A 332 -39.02 6.26 39.67
C MET A 332 -37.63 6.27 40.32
N ALA A 333 -36.61 5.87 39.58
CA ALA A 333 -35.21 6.07 39.98
C ALA A 333 -34.89 7.58 39.99
N SER A 334 -34.06 8.01 40.96
CA SER A 334 -33.64 9.39 41.08
C SER A 334 -32.69 9.81 39.96
N ARG A 335 -32.73 11.11 39.63
CA ARG A 335 -31.89 11.73 38.61
C ARG A 335 -30.69 12.40 39.28
N ASP A 336 -29.78 11.59 39.80
CA ASP A 336 -28.60 12.10 40.51
C ASP A 336 -27.50 12.53 39.53
N SER A 337 -26.96 13.73 39.76
CA SER A 337 -26.02 14.40 38.87
C SER A 337 -24.57 14.11 39.28
N PHE A 338 -23.81 13.44 38.41
CA PHE A 338 -22.37 13.30 38.58
C PHE A 338 -21.66 14.63 38.35
N HIS A 339 -21.19 15.25 39.43
CA HIS A 339 -20.21 16.33 39.42
C HIS A 339 -18.80 15.74 39.34
N ILE A 340 -17.92 16.36 38.55
CA ILE A 340 -16.48 16.07 38.53
C ILE A 340 -15.82 17.02 39.53
N GLU A 341 -15.23 16.48 40.60
CA GLU A 341 -14.39 17.26 41.52
C GLU A 341 -12.94 17.30 41.03
N VAL A 342 -12.36 18.50 40.98
CA VAL A 342 -10.97 18.74 40.58
C VAL A 342 -10.14 19.03 41.84
N PRO A 343 -9.09 18.24 42.14
CA PRO A 343 -8.25 18.49 43.32
C PRO A 343 -7.47 19.81 43.16
N SER A 344 -7.78 20.80 43.99
CA SER A 344 -7.00 22.03 44.12
C SER A 344 -6.06 21.95 45.33
N PRO A 345 -4.83 22.47 45.26
CA PRO A 345 -3.84 22.30 46.33
C PRO A 345 -4.05 23.29 47.49
N SER A 346 -4.09 22.79 48.72
CA SER A 346 -4.07 23.61 49.94
C SER A 346 -3.19 22.98 51.03
N LEU A 347 -2.23 23.75 51.54
CA LEU A 347 -1.26 23.34 52.57
C LEU A 347 -1.83 23.49 53.99
N THR A 348 -1.56 22.52 54.85
CA THR A 348 -1.54 22.70 56.33
C THR A 348 -0.36 21.96 56.91
N ALA A 349 0.45 22.62 57.74
CA ALA A 349 1.69 22.09 58.31
C ALA A 349 1.68 22.13 59.84
N VAL A 350 2.41 21.20 60.49
CA VAL A 350 2.84 21.29 61.90
C VAL A 350 4.25 20.72 62.06
N ASN A 351 5.12 21.50 62.71
CA ASN A 351 6.38 21.24 63.46
C ASN A 351 7.09 19.87 63.34
N GLY A 352 8.43 19.75 63.21
CA GLY A 352 9.48 20.77 63.04
C GLY A 352 10.62 20.72 64.08
N THR A 353 11.87 20.65 63.61
CA THR A 353 13.12 20.93 64.37
C THR A 353 14.20 21.55 63.46
N HIS A 354 15.17 22.23 64.05
CA HIS A 354 16.23 23.05 63.42
C HIS A 354 17.63 22.51 63.85
N PRO A 355 18.80 22.85 63.22
CA PRO A 355 19.17 24.25 62.90
C PRO A 355 20.19 24.61 61.76
N LEU A 356 20.14 25.88 61.36
CA LEU A 356 21.26 26.82 61.05
C LEU A 356 22.39 26.44 60.04
N LYS A 357 22.39 27.08 58.85
CA LYS A 357 23.25 28.27 58.51
C LYS A 357 23.05 28.80 57.06
N SER A 358 23.40 30.07 56.86
CA SER A 358 23.50 30.82 55.57
C SER A 358 24.75 31.74 55.62
N PRO A 359 25.25 32.35 54.50
CA PRO A 359 24.73 33.67 54.06
C PRO A 359 24.95 34.13 52.57
N SER A 360 24.09 35.06 52.11
CA SER A 360 24.34 36.18 51.12
C SER A 360 24.80 35.85 49.65
N SER A 361 24.79 36.74 48.62
CA SER A 361 24.79 38.22 48.61
C SER A 361 24.37 38.95 47.28
N LEU A 362 23.47 39.94 47.37
CA LEU A 362 23.41 41.30 46.72
C LEU A 362 23.46 41.61 45.18
N LYS A 363 22.37 42.28 44.69
CA LYS A 363 22.30 43.57 43.90
C LYS A 363 22.86 43.65 42.43
N ASN A 364 22.53 44.63 41.54
CA ASN A 364 21.67 45.85 41.57
C ASN A 364 21.15 46.32 40.17
N HIS A 365 20.28 47.35 40.13
CA HIS A 365 19.67 48.01 38.92
C HIS A 365 20.61 48.82 38.00
N ARG A 366 20.20 49.06 36.73
CA ARG A 366 19.86 50.43 36.18
C ARG A 366 19.29 50.50 34.75
N THR A 367 18.48 51.54 34.49
CA THR A 367 18.12 52.18 33.19
C THR A 367 18.73 53.61 33.19
N PRO A 368 18.72 54.49 32.13
CA PRO A 368 17.60 54.88 31.24
C PRO A 368 18.00 55.22 29.77
N SER A 369 17.16 56.00 29.06
CA SER A 369 17.32 56.47 27.67
C SER A 369 17.90 57.90 27.54
N PHE A 370 18.35 58.30 26.32
CA PHE A 370 18.24 59.67 25.76
C PHE A 370 18.54 59.68 24.22
N SER A 371 18.71 60.85 23.57
CA SER A 371 18.38 61.04 22.13
C SER A 371 19.31 61.98 21.31
N ARG A 372 19.12 61.92 19.97
CA ARG A 372 19.24 62.99 18.91
C ARG A 372 20.55 63.26 18.13
N ASP A 373 20.31 63.71 16.88
CA ASP A 373 21.15 64.44 15.88
C ASP A 373 22.38 63.71 15.28
N GLY A 374 22.85 63.99 14.05
CA GLY A 374 22.40 64.99 13.04
C GLY A 374 23.01 64.77 11.61
N LEU A 375 22.79 65.72 10.68
CA LEU A 375 23.10 65.60 9.23
C LEU A 375 24.56 65.92 8.81
N ILE A 376 25.06 65.20 7.79
CA ILE A 376 26.01 65.58 6.70
C ILE A 376 25.71 64.59 5.52
N SER A 377 25.67 64.88 4.21
CA SER A 377 25.83 66.06 3.34
C SER A 377 24.85 65.98 2.12
N ALA A 378 25.02 66.76 1.04
CA ALA A 378 24.16 66.67 -0.17
C ALA A 378 24.82 67.06 -1.52
N VAL A 379 24.33 66.46 -2.62
CA VAL A 379 24.65 66.66 -4.06
C VAL A 379 23.45 66.12 -4.90
N GLN A 380 22.88 66.73 -5.96
CA GLN A 380 22.87 68.12 -6.46
C GLN A 380 21.66 68.36 -7.44
N LYS A 381 21.71 69.45 -8.23
CA LYS A 381 20.76 69.97 -9.25
C LYS A 381 20.60 69.06 -10.49
N ALA A 382 19.43 68.93 -11.15
CA ALA A 382 18.65 69.85 -12.04
C ALA A 382 19.26 70.04 -13.46
N ARG A 383 18.56 70.38 -14.58
CA ARG A 383 17.22 70.98 -14.82
C ARG A 383 16.78 70.93 -16.33
N ASN A 384 15.47 70.82 -16.63
CA ASN A 384 14.69 71.40 -17.77
C ASN A 384 14.97 71.18 -19.30
N MET A 385 13.85 70.99 -20.05
CA MET A 385 13.48 71.50 -21.41
C MET A 385 14.17 70.94 -22.70
N SER A 386 13.68 71.12 -23.95
CA SER A 386 12.32 71.16 -24.58
C SER A 386 12.43 71.41 -26.13
N GLN A 387 11.40 71.05 -26.92
CA GLN A 387 11.20 71.36 -28.38
C GLN A 387 12.18 70.63 -29.35
N SER A 388 11.95 70.49 -30.67
CA SER A 388 10.94 71.05 -31.61
C SER A 388 10.40 69.99 -32.63
N SER A 389 9.95 70.40 -33.83
CA SER A 389 8.98 69.68 -34.71
C SER A 389 9.31 69.70 -36.23
N ASP A 390 8.42 69.09 -37.05
CA ASP A 390 8.21 69.32 -38.52
C ASP A 390 9.19 68.63 -39.54
N GLN A 391 8.86 68.31 -40.82
CA GLN A 391 7.56 68.08 -41.53
C GLN A 391 7.72 67.34 -42.91
N ARG A 392 6.82 66.37 -43.20
CA ARG A 392 6.06 66.10 -44.48
C ARG A 392 6.74 65.81 -45.85
N ILE A 393 5.85 65.46 -46.83
CA ILE A 393 6.03 65.21 -48.29
C ILE A 393 6.59 63.80 -48.61
N ASN A 394 6.00 62.90 -49.44
CA ASN A 394 4.71 62.75 -50.19
C ASN A 394 4.51 61.23 -50.50
N GLY A 395 3.46 60.69 -51.15
CA GLY A 395 2.20 61.23 -51.71
C GLY A 395 1.61 60.36 -52.86
N PHE A 396 0.31 60.55 -53.21
CA PHE A 396 -0.45 59.99 -54.36
C PHE A 396 -0.90 58.51 -54.39
N SER A 397 -1.82 58.21 -55.32
CA SER A 397 -2.76 57.07 -55.37
C SER A 397 -2.75 56.32 -56.70
N ASP A 398 -3.24 55.06 -56.70
CA ASP A 398 -4.29 54.49 -57.58
C ASP A 398 -4.27 52.94 -57.49
N MET A 399 -5.36 52.16 -57.39
CA MET A 399 -6.67 52.03 -58.07
C MET A 399 -6.71 50.93 -59.15
N ASN A 400 -7.77 50.11 -59.14
CA ASN A 400 -8.14 49.03 -60.09
C ASN A 400 -7.30 47.73 -60.04
N LYS A 401 -7.85 46.52 -60.31
CA LYS A 401 -9.20 46.15 -60.80
C LYS A 401 -9.64 44.74 -60.35
N THR A 402 -10.96 44.52 -60.32
CA THR A 402 -11.71 43.24 -60.16
C THR A 402 -12.16 42.71 -61.55
N PRO A 403 -12.94 41.60 -61.68
CA PRO A 403 -13.40 40.56 -60.72
C PRO A 403 -12.70 39.21 -61.04
N SER A 404 -13.22 37.96 -60.99
CA SER A 404 -14.51 37.28 -60.70
C SER A 404 -14.22 35.76 -60.63
N ASP A 405 -14.97 34.82 -60.05
CA ASP A 405 -16.05 34.70 -59.03
C ASP A 405 -16.17 33.15 -58.76
N GLU A 406 -17.00 32.53 -57.92
CA GLU A 406 -18.17 32.91 -57.10
C GLU A 406 -17.94 32.45 -55.61
N GLY A 407 -18.91 32.14 -54.71
CA GLY A 407 -20.37 32.15 -54.82
C GLY A 407 -21.17 31.79 -53.55
N SER A 408 -22.41 32.29 -53.51
CA SER A 408 -23.54 31.86 -52.66
C SER A 408 -23.42 31.83 -51.12
N ASN A 409 -23.81 32.94 -50.48
CA ASN A 409 -24.81 33.05 -49.37
C ASN A 409 -24.79 34.48 -48.80
N PRO A 410 -25.93 35.09 -48.38
CA PRO A 410 -26.30 35.06 -46.94
C PRO A 410 -27.79 35.35 -46.55
N LEU A 411 -28.02 35.41 -45.22
CA LEU A 411 -29.06 36.17 -44.47
C LEU A 411 -30.45 35.56 -44.07
N LYS A 412 -30.51 35.20 -42.76
CA LYS A 412 -31.26 35.91 -41.69
C LYS A 412 -32.73 35.52 -41.34
N ARG A 413 -32.85 34.73 -40.26
CA ARG A 413 -33.86 34.73 -39.17
C ARG A 413 -35.36 34.94 -39.50
N ARG A 414 -36.19 33.93 -39.17
CA ARG A 414 -37.46 34.12 -38.42
C ARG A 414 -37.72 32.96 -37.46
N ASN A 415 -38.50 33.20 -36.42
CA ASN A 415 -38.85 32.28 -35.33
C ASN A 415 -40.32 31.84 -35.40
N THR A 416 -40.61 30.56 -35.18
CA THR A 416 -41.88 30.02 -34.64
C THR A 416 -41.65 28.59 -34.14
N ASP A 417 -42.10 28.29 -32.92
CA ASP A 417 -42.23 26.94 -32.37
C ASP A 417 -43.67 26.42 -32.61
N ALA A 418 -43.78 25.17 -33.09
CA ALA A 418 -44.94 24.27 -33.00
C ALA A 418 -44.78 23.07 -33.96
N GLY A 419 -44.90 21.84 -33.46
CA GLY A 419 -45.09 20.64 -34.30
C GLY A 419 -44.21 19.45 -33.94
N VAL A 420 -44.78 18.45 -33.27
CA VAL A 420 -44.10 17.20 -32.93
C VAL A 420 -44.02 16.29 -34.17
N ASP A 421 -42.81 15.94 -34.60
CA ASP A 421 -42.58 14.75 -35.42
C ASP A 421 -41.32 14.01 -34.93
N TYR A 422 -41.53 12.95 -34.14
CA TYR A 422 -40.43 12.13 -33.60
C TYR A 422 -39.81 11.27 -34.72
N PRO A 423 -38.49 11.35 -34.97
CA PRO A 423 -37.80 10.39 -35.83
C PRO A 423 -38.02 8.97 -35.32
N ARG A 424 -38.81 8.18 -36.07
CA ARG A 424 -39.22 6.81 -35.69
C ARG A 424 -37.98 5.97 -35.32
N ARG A 425 -37.95 5.46 -34.08
CA ARG A 425 -36.82 4.72 -33.52
C ARG A 425 -36.43 3.57 -34.45
N ARG A 426 -35.19 3.62 -34.96
CA ARG A 426 -34.61 2.53 -35.76
C ARG A 426 -34.35 1.33 -34.84
N ALA A 427 -34.73 0.13 -35.26
CA ALA A 427 -34.46 -1.08 -34.51
C ALA A 427 -32.94 -1.29 -34.34
N THR A 428 -32.48 -1.52 -33.11
CA THR A 428 -31.06 -1.78 -32.80
C THR A 428 -30.59 -3.15 -33.28
N ILE A 429 -31.51 -4.11 -33.39
CA ILE A 429 -31.28 -5.45 -33.97
C ILE A 429 -32.41 -5.74 -34.96
N ALA A 430 -32.05 -6.19 -36.17
CA ALA A 430 -32.99 -6.70 -37.16
C ALA A 430 -33.22 -8.21 -36.96
N CYS A 431 -34.46 -8.68 -37.14
CA CYS A 431 -34.76 -10.11 -37.15
C CYS A 431 -34.05 -10.84 -38.30
N GLU A 432 -33.88 -12.16 -38.18
CA GLU A 432 -33.07 -12.94 -39.12
C GLU A 432 -33.53 -12.82 -40.57
N VAL A 433 -34.84 -12.86 -40.81
CA VAL A 433 -35.43 -12.78 -42.17
C VAL A 433 -35.23 -11.41 -42.82
N CYS A 434 -35.25 -10.32 -42.05
CA CYS A 434 -34.88 -9.00 -42.59
C CYS A 434 -33.38 -8.90 -42.83
N ARG A 435 -32.56 -9.47 -41.93
CA ARG A 435 -31.09 -9.44 -42.01
C ARG A 435 -30.57 -10.23 -43.21
N SER A 436 -31.12 -11.42 -43.48
CA SER A 436 -30.76 -12.26 -44.63
C SER A 436 -31.21 -11.64 -45.97
N ARG A 437 -32.39 -11.02 -46.01
CA ARG A 437 -32.89 -10.25 -47.16
C ARG A 437 -32.27 -8.85 -47.31
N LYS A 438 -31.35 -8.46 -46.41
CA LYS A 438 -30.71 -7.12 -46.33
C LYS A 438 -31.74 -5.96 -46.35
N SER A 439 -32.93 -6.20 -45.81
CA SER A 439 -34.05 -5.26 -45.80
C SER A 439 -34.20 -4.56 -44.44
N ARG A 440 -34.86 -3.40 -44.42
CA ARG A 440 -35.06 -2.62 -43.18
C ARG A 440 -36.09 -3.29 -42.28
N CYS A 441 -35.66 -3.69 -41.09
CA CYS A 441 -36.53 -4.17 -40.01
C CYS A 441 -37.03 -2.97 -39.16
N ASP A 442 -38.33 -2.95 -38.83
CA ASP A 442 -38.94 -1.93 -37.97
C ASP A 442 -38.94 -2.30 -36.48
N GLY A 443 -38.55 -3.53 -36.13
CA GLY A 443 -38.23 -3.92 -34.75
C GLY A 443 -39.41 -4.31 -33.87
N THR A 444 -40.64 -4.33 -34.40
CA THR A 444 -41.81 -4.74 -33.60
C THR A 444 -41.73 -6.22 -33.22
N LYS A 445 -41.93 -6.52 -31.93
CA LYS A 445 -42.18 -7.87 -31.41
C LYS A 445 -43.71 -8.07 -31.30
N PRO A 446 -44.27 -9.29 -31.51
CA PRO A 446 -43.57 -10.54 -31.78
C PRO A 446 -43.11 -10.71 -33.24
N LYS A 447 -43.73 -10.04 -34.22
CA LYS A 447 -43.27 -10.03 -35.62
C LYS A 447 -43.08 -8.60 -36.13
N CYS A 448 -42.02 -8.38 -36.91
CA CYS A 448 -41.80 -7.13 -37.63
C CYS A 448 -42.80 -7.02 -38.80
N LYS A 449 -43.10 -5.81 -39.28
CA LYS A 449 -44.10 -5.63 -40.35
C LYS A 449 -43.74 -6.40 -41.61
N LEU A 450 -42.50 -6.28 -42.06
CA LEU A 450 -42.04 -6.93 -43.29
C LEU A 450 -42.14 -8.46 -43.21
N CYS A 451 -41.84 -9.08 -42.06
CA CYS A 451 -42.04 -10.53 -41.90
C CYS A 451 -43.52 -10.91 -41.82
N THR A 452 -44.38 -10.02 -41.30
CA THR A 452 -45.84 -10.24 -41.25
C THR A 452 -46.45 -10.20 -42.65
N GLU A 453 -46.09 -9.20 -43.46
CA GLU A 453 -46.51 -9.04 -44.85
C GLU A 453 -46.00 -10.16 -45.76
N LEU A 454 -44.81 -10.71 -45.47
CA LEU A 454 -44.23 -11.85 -46.18
C LEU A 454 -44.70 -13.23 -45.67
N GLY A 455 -45.59 -13.29 -44.68
CA GLY A 455 -46.02 -14.55 -44.04
C GLY A 455 -44.92 -15.32 -43.30
N ALA A 456 -43.75 -14.71 -43.10
CA ALA A 456 -42.54 -15.36 -42.61
C ALA A 456 -42.50 -15.50 -41.07
N GLU A 457 -41.66 -16.40 -40.58
CA GLU A 457 -41.35 -16.52 -39.15
C GLU A 457 -40.31 -15.46 -38.75
N CYS A 458 -40.61 -14.68 -37.72
CA CYS A 458 -39.85 -13.46 -37.39
C CYS A 458 -38.98 -13.67 -36.15
N ILE A 459 -37.94 -14.49 -36.29
CA ILE A 459 -37.07 -14.82 -35.16
C ILE A 459 -36.09 -13.66 -34.88
N TYR A 460 -36.07 -13.23 -33.61
CA TYR A 460 -35.02 -12.39 -33.03
C TYR A 460 -34.21 -13.28 -32.07
N ARG A 461 -32.93 -13.54 -32.36
CA ARG A 461 -32.05 -14.17 -31.38
C ARG A 461 -31.75 -13.16 -30.26
N GLU A 462 -31.96 -13.56 -29.03
CA GLU A 462 -31.52 -12.79 -27.88
C GLU A 462 -30.05 -13.14 -27.59
N PRO A 463 -29.14 -12.16 -27.41
CA PRO A 463 -27.74 -12.46 -27.12
C PRO A 463 -27.61 -13.16 -25.77
N GLY A 464 -26.90 -14.28 -25.73
CA GLY A 464 -26.44 -14.89 -24.49
C GLY A 464 -25.49 -13.99 -23.71
N ILE A 465 -25.10 -14.49 -22.52
CA ILE A 465 -24.21 -13.86 -21.54
C ILE A 465 -23.10 -13.02 -22.21
N LYS A 466 -22.97 -11.75 -21.77
CA LYS A 466 -21.93 -10.85 -22.29
C LYS A 466 -20.54 -11.35 -21.90
N LEU A 467 -19.82 -11.87 -22.88
CA LEU A 467 -18.37 -12.01 -22.87
C LEU A 467 -17.69 -10.65 -22.66
N ASP A 468 -16.56 -10.64 -21.95
CA ASP A 468 -15.91 -9.45 -21.42
C ASP A 468 -15.08 -8.69 -22.52
N ALA A 469 -14.28 -7.70 -22.13
CA ALA A 469 -13.31 -7.05 -23.01
C ALA A 469 -12.13 -7.99 -23.35
N GLY A 470 -11.66 -8.80 -22.39
CA GLY A 470 -10.61 -9.80 -22.59
C GLY A 470 -11.00 -10.86 -23.62
N ASP A 471 -12.18 -11.47 -23.48
CA ASP A 471 -12.73 -12.45 -24.44
C ASP A 471 -12.71 -11.95 -25.90
N LYS A 472 -13.04 -10.67 -26.11
CA LYS A 472 -13.06 -10.06 -27.45
C LYS A 472 -11.66 -9.87 -28.00
N LEU A 473 -10.71 -9.46 -27.17
CA LEU A 473 -9.30 -9.36 -27.52
C LEU A 473 -8.71 -10.73 -27.90
N ILE A 474 -9.09 -11.79 -27.17
CA ILE A 474 -8.70 -13.17 -27.47
C ILE A 474 -9.28 -13.61 -28.82
N LEU A 475 -10.59 -13.39 -29.07
CA LEU A 475 -11.24 -13.74 -30.33
C LEU A 475 -10.71 -12.93 -31.52
N GLU A 476 -10.40 -11.64 -31.34
CA GLU A 476 -9.77 -10.81 -32.36
C GLU A 476 -8.34 -11.28 -32.67
N ARG A 477 -7.57 -11.70 -31.65
CA ARG A 477 -6.25 -12.28 -31.83
C ARG A 477 -6.30 -13.63 -32.57
N LEU A 478 -7.27 -14.49 -32.24
CA LEU A 478 -7.48 -15.78 -32.91
C LEU A 478 -7.86 -15.62 -34.38
N ASN A 479 -8.81 -14.72 -34.71
CA ASN A 479 -9.17 -14.42 -36.10
C ASN A 479 -7.95 -13.87 -36.89
N ARG A 480 -7.12 -13.05 -36.24
CA ARG A 480 -5.89 -12.51 -36.85
C ARG A 480 -4.87 -13.62 -37.13
N ILE A 481 -4.69 -14.57 -36.20
CA ILE A 481 -3.83 -15.74 -36.39
C ILE A 481 -4.37 -16.63 -37.52
N GLU A 482 -5.68 -16.91 -37.55
CA GLU A 482 -6.30 -17.71 -38.62
C GLU A 482 -6.11 -17.06 -39.99
N SER A 483 -6.28 -15.73 -40.10
CA SER A 483 -6.06 -15.01 -41.36
C SER A 483 -4.61 -15.08 -41.86
N LEU A 484 -3.63 -15.10 -40.95
CA LEU A 484 -2.20 -15.24 -41.28
C LEU A 484 -1.85 -16.67 -41.71
N LEU A 485 -2.45 -17.68 -41.06
CA LEU A 485 -2.30 -19.09 -41.46
C LEU A 485 -2.93 -19.37 -42.83
N GLN A 486 -4.11 -18.82 -43.11
CA GLN A 486 -4.77 -18.97 -44.42
C GLN A 486 -4.00 -18.24 -45.54
N MET A 487 -3.43 -17.05 -45.29
CA MET A 487 -2.58 -16.37 -46.28
C MET A 487 -1.31 -17.18 -46.64
N ASN A 488 -0.70 -17.86 -45.68
CA ASN A 488 0.53 -18.62 -45.90
C ASN A 488 0.34 -19.99 -46.60
N MET A 489 -0.90 -20.45 -46.81
CA MET A 489 -1.17 -21.74 -47.49
C MET A 489 -1.43 -21.65 -49.00
N VAL A 490 -1.36 -20.45 -49.61
CA VAL A 490 -1.78 -20.23 -51.01
C VAL A 490 -0.60 -19.96 -51.99
N ALA A 491 0.64 -19.85 -51.50
CA ALA A 491 1.79 -19.48 -52.34
C ALA A 491 3.02 -20.41 -52.17
N GLY A 492 3.19 -21.37 -53.09
CA GLY A 492 4.46 -22.11 -53.24
C GLY A 492 4.36 -23.58 -53.69
N GLY A 493 4.23 -23.81 -55.00
CA GLY A 493 4.45 -25.14 -55.60
C GLY A 493 5.95 -25.49 -55.77
N PRO A 494 6.30 -26.76 -56.05
CA PRO A 494 7.67 -27.27 -55.82
C PRO A 494 8.64 -27.16 -57.00
N SER A 495 9.92 -26.83 -56.73
CA SER A 495 11.11 -27.49 -57.33
C SER A 495 12.46 -26.92 -56.82
N GLY A 496 13.40 -27.81 -56.48
CA GLY A 496 14.83 -27.65 -56.81
C GLY A 496 15.76 -26.81 -55.91
N GLY A 497 16.49 -27.48 -55.01
CA GLY A 497 17.96 -27.40 -55.02
C GLY A 497 18.73 -26.34 -54.20
N GLY A 498 18.83 -26.54 -52.88
CA GLY A 498 20.09 -26.36 -52.14
C GLY A 498 20.46 -25.00 -51.52
N ILE A 499 21.53 -25.04 -50.71
CA ILE A 499 22.22 -23.96 -49.98
C ILE A 499 21.48 -23.44 -48.72
N GLN A 500 22.24 -23.26 -47.63
CA GLN A 500 21.81 -22.66 -46.36
C GLN A 500 21.94 -21.14 -46.41
N ILE A 501 21.11 -20.41 -45.66
CA ILE A 501 21.52 -19.28 -44.82
C ILE A 501 20.42 -19.02 -43.78
N SER A 502 20.83 -18.75 -42.54
CA SER A 502 19.96 -18.39 -41.42
C SER A 502 19.79 -16.87 -41.35
N HIS A 503 18.58 -16.40 -41.05
CA HIS A 503 18.39 -15.07 -40.46
C HIS A 503 17.15 -15.03 -39.57
N GLU A 504 17.32 -14.52 -38.35
CA GLU A 504 16.24 -14.34 -37.38
C GLU A 504 15.67 -12.92 -37.44
N SER A 505 14.41 -12.77 -36.98
CA SER A 505 13.92 -11.61 -36.20
C SER A 505 12.44 -11.81 -35.81
N PRO A 506 12.13 -12.24 -34.58
CA PRO A 506 10.80 -12.09 -33.98
C PRO A 506 10.69 -10.73 -33.26
N SER A 507 9.48 -10.30 -32.90
CA SER A 507 9.26 -9.07 -32.13
C SER A 507 8.09 -9.20 -31.15
N MET A 508 8.28 -8.71 -29.93
CA MET A 508 7.28 -8.45 -28.88
C MET A 508 6.37 -9.64 -28.49
N SER A 509 6.85 -10.44 -27.55
CA SER A 509 6.05 -11.47 -26.87
C SER A 509 5.58 -11.00 -25.48
N ASN A 510 4.26 -10.82 -25.31
CA ASN A 510 3.67 -10.95 -23.98
C ASN A 510 3.90 -12.39 -23.48
N GLY A 511 4.03 -12.56 -22.16
CA GLY A 511 4.26 -13.87 -21.56
C GLY A 511 3.15 -14.88 -21.85
N SER A 512 3.54 -16.15 -21.95
CA SER A 512 2.62 -17.29 -21.95
C SER A 512 3.33 -18.42 -21.19
N GLY A 513 2.71 -18.90 -20.11
CA GLY A 513 3.30 -19.92 -19.25
C GLY A 513 3.40 -21.27 -19.95
N LEU A 514 4.52 -21.97 -19.76
CA LEU A 514 4.70 -23.35 -20.22
C LEU A 514 4.17 -24.32 -19.16
N ASN A 515 2.91 -24.73 -19.27
CA ASN A 515 2.39 -25.87 -18.52
C ASN A 515 3.03 -27.16 -19.08
N GLY A 516 4.02 -27.70 -18.36
CA GLY A 516 4.74 -28.90 -18.74
C GLY A 516 4.10 -30.18 -18.21
N GLU A 517 3.17 -30.77 -18.96
CA GLU A 517 2.72 -32.14 -18.75
C GLU A 517 3.00 -33.02 -19.97
N ASN A 518 3.32 -34.30 -19.71
CA ASN A 518 3.64 -35.36 -20.67
C ASN A 518 5.03 -35.29 -21.36
N LEU A 519 6.01 -35.98 -20.75
CA LEU A 519 6.94 -36.82 -21.52
C LEU A 519 7.11 -38.17 -20.83
N VAL A 520 7.11 -39.26 -21.61
CA VAL A 520 7.12 -40.65 -21.11
C VAL A 520 8.56 -41.15 -20.95
N GLY A 521 8.77 -41.91 -19.88
CA GLY A 521 10.07 -42.23 -19.28
C GLY A 521 11.15 -42.86 -20.16
N VAL A 522 12.39 -42.51 -19.79
CA VAL A 522 13.61 -43.32 -19.99
C VAL A 522 14.27 -43.47 -18.62
N ALA A 523 14.77 -44.67 -18.31
CA ALA A 523 15.36 -44.97 -16.99
C ALA A 523 16.85 -44.60 -16.93
N GLY A 524 17.27 -44.00 -15.81
CA GLY A 524 18.68 -43.71 -15.51
C GLY A 524 18.87 -43.38 -14.02
N THR A 525 19.60 -44.22 -13.29
CA THR A 525 19.71 -44.16 -11.82
C THR A 525 20.87 -43.27 -11.34
N THR A 526 20.55 -42.20 -10.61
CA THR A 526 21.41 -41.62 -9.58
C THR A 526 20.55 -41.14 -8.39
N ASN A 527 21.06 -41.26 -7.17
CA ASN A 527 20.28 -41.01 -5.96
C ASN A 527 20.28 -39.53 -5.58
N PHE A 528 19.10 -38.96 -5.37
CA PHE A 528 18.90 -37.79 -4.51
C PHE A 528 17.97 -38.18 -3.37
N THR A 529 18.44 -38.07 -2.13
CA THR A 529 17.64 -38.32 -0.93
C THR A 529 16.74 -37.13 -0.64
N SER A 530 15.43 -37.34 -0.60
CA SER A 530 14.45 -36.31 -0.24
C SER A 530 14.55 -35.96 1.25
N ILE A 531 15.11 -34.78 1.55
CA ILE A 531 14.96 -34.16 2.86
C ILE A 531 13.58 -33.49 2.89
N ILE A 532 12.71 -33.95 3.79
CA ILE A 532 11.45 -33.29 4.11
C ILE A 532 11.75 -32.11 5.04
N PRO A 533 11.39 -30.85 4.68
CA PRO A 533 11.49 -29.73 5.61
C PRO A 533 10.39 -29.83 6.67
N SER A 534 10.75 -30.21 7.89
CA SER A 534 9.82 -30.29 9.01
C SER A 534 9.67 -28.94 9.72
N GLY A 535 8.52 -28.27 9.53
CA GLY A 535 8.06 -27.17 10.38
C GLY A 535 8.67 -25.79 10.09
N GLY A 536 7.85 -24.90 9.54
CA GLY A 536 8.08 -23.46 9.41
C GLY A 536 6.80 -22.79 8.92
N LEU A 537 6.39 -21.66 9.50
CA LEU A 537 5.01 -21.16 9.34
C LEU A 537 4.88 -20.11 8.21
N GLY A 538 4.07 -20.40 7.19
CA GLY A 538 3.41 -19.38 6.38
C GLY A 538 4.25 -18.63 5.31
N THR A 539 5.02 -19.34 4.48
CA THR A 539 5.59 -18.74 3.25
C THR A 539 4.68 -18.96 2.03
N TRP A 540 3.64 -18.13 1.90
CA TRP A 540 2.73 -18.12 0.75
C TRP A 540 3.44 -17.68 -0.55
N HIS A 541 4.05 -18.64 -1.24
CA HIS A 541 4.74 -18.43 -2.51
C HIS A 541 3.75 -18.43 -3.69
N ASN A 542 3.11 -17.28 -3.94
CA ASN A 542 2.94 -16.89 -5.33
C ASN A 542 4.35 -16.70 -5.93
N PRO A 543 4.60 -17.11 -7.19
CA PRO A 543 5.85 -16.75 -7.86
C PRO A 543 5.99 -15.22 -7.86
N PRO A 544 7.18 -14.66 -7.59
CA PRO A 544 7.34 -13.22 -7.51
C PRO A 544 6.99 -12.58 -8.86
N ASN A 545 5.94 -11.75 -8.88
CA ASN A 545 5.66 -10.88 -10.02
C ASN A 545 6.96 -10.11 -10.33
N ILE A 546 7.45 -10.25 -11.55
CA ILE A 546 8.77 -9.74 -11.96
C ILE A 546 8.88 -8.20 -11.89
N SER A 547 7.73 -7.53 -11.78
CA SER A 547 7.61 -6.08 -11.56
C SER A 547 7.75 -5.66 -10.09
N THR A 548 7.89 -6.62 -9.15
CA THR A 548 8.17 -6.36 -7.73
C THR A 548 9.65 -6.12 -7.48
N MET A 549 10.00 -5.23 -6.55
CA MET A 549 11.37 -5.22 -5.99
C MET A 549 11.61 -6.53 -5.22
N PRO A 550 12.74 -7.22 -5.36
CA PRO A 550 13.06 -8.37 -4.52
C PRO A 550 13.31 -7.96 -3.06
N LYS A 551 12.81 -8.76 -2.09
CA LYS A 551 12.97 -8.53 -0.64
C LYS A 551 14.42 -8.43 -0.15
N ILE A 552 15.39 -8.96 -0.91
CA ILE A 552 16.82 -8.90 -0.62
C ILE A 552 17.58 -8.79 -1.95
N HIS A 553 18.43 -7.78 -2.10
CA HIS A 553 19.23 -7.56 -3.30
C HIS A 553 20.56 -6.85 -3.01
N THR A 554 21.49 -6.92 -3.96
CA THR A 554 22.79 -6.23 -3.89
C THR A 554 22.89 -4.97 -4.78
N ASN A 555 21.74 -4.40 -5.18
CA ASN A 555 21.66 -3.23 -6.07
C ASN A 555 22.00 -1.89 -5.36
N ALA A 556 21.52 -1.73 -4.11
CA ALA A 556 21.62 -0.51 -3.30
C ALA A 556 23.04 0.09 -3.23
N ALA A 557 23.15 1.42 -3.19
CA ALA A 557 24.36 2.18 -3.46
C ALA A 557 25.60 1.74 -2.65
N LEU A 558 25.43 1.39 -1.37
CA LEU A 558 26.55 1.01 -0.49
C LEU A 558 27.04 -0.45 -0.66
N HIS A 559 26.31 -1.33 -1.36
CA HIS A 559 26.81 -2.70 -1.62
C HIS A 559 28.10 -2.69 -2.45
N LEU A 560 28.35 -1.63 -3.23
CA LEU A 560 29.62 -1.38 -3.91
C LEU A 560 30.84 -1.37 -2.98
N LEU A 561 30.69 -0.96 -1.72
CA LEU A 561 31.79 -0.90 -0.75
C LEU A 561 32.29 -2.29 -0.30
N GLN A 562 31.67 -3.37 -0.78
CA GLN A 562 32.14 -4.74 -0.59
C GLN A 562 33.03 -5.23 -1.75
N TRP A 563 32.96 -4.57 -2.91
CA TRP A 563 33.58 -4.99 -4.18
C TRP A 563 35.10 -4.77 -4.18
N PRO A 564 35.89 -5.51 -4.98
CA PRO A 564 37.33 -5.31 -5.08
C PRO A 564 37.70 -3.89 -5.55
N LEU A 565 38.83 -3.36 -5.07
CA LEU A 565 39.29 -1.96 -5.22
C LEU A 565 38.37 -0.91 -4.58
N ILE A 566 37.05 -0.99 -4.79
CA ILE A 566 36.06 -0.06 -4.20
C ILE A 566 36.03 -0.20 -2.66
N ARG A 567 36.16 -1.41 -2.12
CA ARG A 567 36.32 -1.62 -0.67
C ARG A 567 37.58 -0.96 -0.10
N ASP A 568 38.63 -0.85 -0.90
CA ASP A 568 39.92 -0.29 -0.46
C ASP A 568 39.90 1.26 -0.48
N LEU A 569 38.88 1.85 -1.13
CA LEU A 569 38.50 3.27 -1.04
C LEU A 569 37.91 3.67 0.34
N VAL A 570 37.76 2.75 1.30
CA VAL A 570 37.31 3.08 2.66
C VAL A 570 38.19 2.45 3.75
N SER A 571 38.23 3.08 4.92
CA SER A 571 39.03 2.61 6.08
C SER A 571 38.49 1.39 6.80
N ARG A 572 37.21 1.10 6.63
CA ARG A 572 36.46 0.08 7.35
C ARG A 572 35.38 -0.51 6.45
N PRO A 573 35.02 -1.79 6.62
CA PRO A 573 33.79 -2.31 6.04
C PRO A 573 32.59 -1.56 6.64
N TYR A 574 31.56 -1.35 5.83
CA TYR A 574 30.28 -0.80 6.25
C TYR A 574 29.21 -1.89 6.28
N ASP A 575 28.36 -1.83 7.30
CA ASP A 575 27.14 -2.64 7.42
C ASP A 575 26.14 -2.20 6.33
N PRO A 576 25.58 -3.10 5.48
CA PRO A 576 24.56 -2.75 4.50
C PRO A 576 23.38 -1.96 5.08
N GLN A 577 22.98 -2.27 6.32
CA GLN A 577 21.85 -1.65 6.98
C GLN A 577 22.17 -0.28 7.62
N ILE A 578 23.40 0.24 7.46
CA ILE A 578 23.82 1.47 8.13
C ILE A 578 22.95 2.69 7.77
N LEU A 579 22.46 2.79 6.53
CA LEU A 579 21.56 3.87 6.10
C LEU A 579 20.23 3.80 6.85
N LEU A 580 19.62 2.61 6.92
CA LEU A 580 18.38 2.39 7.66
C LEU A 580 18.57 2.68 9.16
N GLN A 581 19.67 2.21 9.75
CA GLN A 581 19.99 2.45 11.16
C GLN A 581 20.22 3.94 11.49
N LEU A 582 20.76 4.72 10.55
CA LEU A 582 20.93 6.17 10.69
C LEU A 582 19.60 6.91 10.61
N GLU A 583 18.74 6.57 9.64
CA GLU A 583 17.41 7.17 9.52
C GLU A 583 16.47 6.76 10.68
N MET A 584 16.59 5.53 11.20
CA MET A 584 15.91 5.09 12.43
C MET A 584 16.38 5.82 13.70
N ALA A 585 17.60 6.38 13.69
CA ALA A 585 18.19 7.14 14.78
C ALA A 585 18.02 8.67 14.62
N ARG A 586 17.37 9.13 13.55
CA ARG A 586 17.23 10.55 13.21
C ARG A 586 16.23 11.26 14.13
N GLU A 587 16.53 12.52 14.44
CA GLU A 587 15.67 13.32 15.30
C GLU A 587 14.34 13.70 14.62
N PRO A 588 13.19 13.64 15.33
CA PRO A 588 11.90 14.00 14.78
C PRO A 588 11.81 15.51 14.46
N LEU A 589 10.83 15.89 13.65
CA LEU A 589 10.57 17.29 13.30
C LEU A 589 10.05 18.10 14.50
N HIS A 590 10.97 18.70 15.26
CA HIS A 590 10.70 19.50 16.46
C HIS A 590 9.62 20.60 16.26
N SER A 591 9.57 21.22 15.07
CA SER A 591 8.62 22.31 14.74
C SER A 591 7.15 21.88 14.70
N LEU A 592 6.84 20.57 14.63
CA LEU A 592 5.45 20.05 14.57
C LEU A 592 4.65 20.25 15.88
N THR A 593 5.30 20.68 16.96
CA THR A 593 4.70 20.77 18.32
C THR A 593 3.97 22.08 18.62
N LYS A 594 4.00 23.06 17.71
CA LYS A 594 3.39 24.39 17.88
C LYS A 594 2.23 24.56 16.92
N THR A 595 1.10 25.10 17.39
CA THR A 595 -0.01 25.51 16.52
C THR A 595 0.47 26.64 15.61
N PRO A 596 0.57 26.43 14.28
CA PRO A 596 1.18 27.41 13.39
C PRO A 596 0.22 28.55 13.08
N CYS A 597 0.75 29.77 12.95
CA CYS A 597 0.02 30.86 12.32
C CYS A 597 0.21 30.71 10.80
N VAL A 598 -0.83 30.24 10.12
CA VAL A 598 -0.79 30.04 8.66
C VAL A 598 -0.99 31.39 7.96
N ASP A 599 0.05 31.88 7.27
CA ASP A 599 -0.09 32.98 6.32
C ASP A 599 -0.89 32.53 5.09
N LEU A 600 -1.89 33.31 4.69
CA LEU A 600 -2.74 33.04 3.54
C LEU A 600 -2.59 34.08 2.40
N SER A 601 -1.66 35.03 2.54
CA SER A 601 -1.48 36.15 1.62
C SER A 601 -1.06 35.75 0.20
N ASN A 602 -0.21 34.72 0.07
CA ASN A 602 0.38 34.28 -1.21
C ASN A 602 -0.22 32.98 -1.76
N THR A 603 -1.40 32.57 -1.27
CA THR A 603 -2.02 31.26 -1.56
C THR A 603 -2.17 30.97 -3.05
N THR A 604 -2.61 31.93 -3.86
CA THR A 604 -2.77 31.76 -5.32
C THR A 604 -1.46 31.35 -6.00
N ALA A 605 -0.36 32.04 -5.71
CA ALA A 605 0.95 31.76 -6.33
C ALA A 605 1.50 30.39 -5.94
N TYR A 606 1.23 29.92 -4.71
CA TYR A 606 1.63 28.57 -4.28
C TYR A 606 0.75 27.48 -4.90
N ILE A 607 -0.53 27.75 -5.16
CA ILE A 607 -1.41 26.82 -5.87
C ILE A 607 -0.98 26.68 -7.35
N GLU A 608 -0.70 27.80 -8.03
CA GLU A 608 -0.19 27.82 -9.40
C GLU A 608 1.15 27.05 -9.49
N ALA A 609 2.10 27.37 -8.60
CA ALA A 609 3.40 26.67 -8.55
C ALA A 609 3.31 25.18 -8.19
N TYR A 610 2.30 24.76 -7.42
CA TYR A 610 2.05 23.33 -7.20
C TYR A 610 1.65 22.64 -8.51
N PHE A 611 0.69 23.21 -9.25
CA PHE A 611 0.21 22.59 -10.48
C PHE A 611 1.27 22.60 -11.60
N ASP A 612 2.05 23.67 -11.72
CA ASP A 612 3.09 23.79 -12.75
C ASP A 612 4.40 23.03 -12.44
N HIS A 613 4.71 22.75 -11.17
CA HIS A 613 6.03 22.20 -10.78
C HIS A 613 6.00 20.95 -9.88
N VAL A 614 4.86 20.61 -9.27
CA VAL A 614 4.73 19.47 -8.34
C VAL A 614 3.78 18.39 -8.87
N ASN A 615 2.63 18.78 -9.44
CA ASN A 615 1.61 17.84 -9.93
C ASN A 615 2.11 16.97 -11.09
N VAL A 616 3.17 17.38 -11.80
CA VAL A 616 3.88 16.54 -12.79
C VAL A 616 4.45 15.26 -12.16
N TRP A 617 5.04 15.37 -10.97
CA TRP A 617 5.66 14.23 -10.26
C TRP A 617 4.63 13.50 -9.37
N TYR A 618 3.71 14.24 -8.78
CA TYR A 618 2.68 13.77 -7.86
C TYR A 618 1.28 14.05 -8.43
N ALA A 619 0.91 13.35 -9.50
CA ALA A 619 -0.31 13.60 -10.30
C ALA A 619 -1.65 13.29 -9.60
N CYS A 620 -1.67 13.26 -8.27
CA CYS A 620 -2.78 12.85 -7.41
C CYS A 620 -3.67 14.02 -6.93
N VAL A 621 -3.61 15.20 -7.54
CA VAL A 621 -4.56 16.31 -7.29
C VAL A 621 -5.29 16.66 -8.58
N ASN A 622 -6.62 16.60 -8.54
CA ASN A 622 -7.49 16.89 -9.68
C ASN A 622 -7.59 18.42 -9.91
N PRO A 623 -7.17 18.95 -11.08
CA PRO A 623 -7.15 20.39 -11.34
C PRO A 623 -8.54 20.99 -11.57
N TYR A 624 -9.54 20.16 -11.91
CA TYR A 624 -10.92 20.58 -12.14
C TYR A 624 -11.70 20.70 -10.82
N THR A 625 -11.60 19.69 -9.93
CA THR A 625 -12.32 19.71 -8.63
C THR A 625 -11.67 20.64 -7.60
N TRP A 626 -10.44 21.13 -7.84
CA TRP A 626 -9.68 21.96 -6.90
C TRP A 626 -10.47 23.15 -6.32
N ARG A 627 -11.24 23.88 -7.15
CA ARG A 627 -12.04 25.03 -6.67
C ARG A 627 -13.10 24.64 -5.64
N SER A 628 -13.55 23.38 -5.64
CA SER A 628 -14.44 22.85 -4.61
C SER A 628 -13.68 22.58 -3.30
N HIS A 629 -12.58 21.83 -3.36
CA HIS A 629 -11.74 21.53 -2.19
C HIS A 629 -11.24 22.80 -1.48
N TYR A 630 -10.80 23.81 -2.24
CA TYR A 630 -10.36 25.09 -1.67
C TYR A 630 -11.48 25.84 -0.95
N ARG A 631 -12.72 25.81 -1.48
CA ARG A 631 -13.90 26.42 -0.83
C ARG A 631 -14.25 25.71 0.49
N THR A 632 -14.22 24.37 0.51
CA THR A 632 -14.47 23.58 1.72
C THR A 632 -13.39 23.79 2.79
N ALA A 633 -12.11 23.81 2.39
CA ALA A 633 -11.01 24.12 3.29
C ALA A 633 -11.14 25.53 3.91
N LEU A 634 -11.56 26.51 3.11
CA LEU A 634 -11.80 27.89 3.54
C LEU A 634 -13.00 28.01 4.49
N SER A 635 -14.12 27.30 4.25
CA SER A 635 -15.27 27.30 5.18
C SER A 635 -14.92 26.67 6.52
N ASN A 636 -14.03 25.67 6.52
CA ASN A 636 -13.56 24.98 7.73
C ASN A 636 -12.37 25.71 8.39
N GLY A 637 -11.97 26.88 7.87
CA GLY A 637 -10.86 27.69 8.39
C GLY A 637 -9.52 26.95 8.42
N PHE A 638 -9.34 25.94 7.54
CA PHE A 638 -8.19 25.03 7.48
C PHE A 638 -7.93 24.18 8.75
N ARG A 639 -8.96 23.96 9.59
CA ARG A 639 -8.83 23.30 10.90
C ARG A 639 -9.31 21.85 10.97
N GLU A 640 -10.09 21.40 9.98
CA GLU A 640 -10.70 20.07 9.98
C GLU A 640 -11.08 19.61 8.56
N GLY A 641 -11.22 18.30 8.38
CA GLY A 641 -11.54 17.67 7.10
C GLY A 641 -10.30 17.37 6.23
N ALA A 642 -10.47 16.45 5.29
CA ALA A 642 -9.39 16.04 4.39
C ALA A 642 -9.03 17.15 3.40
N GLU A 643 -10.02 17.93 2.95
CA GLU A 643 -9.86 19.07 2.07
C GLU A 643 -8.95 20.15 2.68
N SER A 644 -9.07 20.42 3.98
CA SER A 644 -8.16 21.32 4.69
C SER A 644 -6.72 20.80 4.65
N CYS A 645 -6.52 19.50 4.86
CA CYS A 645 -5.20 18.87 4.83
C CYS A 645 -4.59 18.88 3.42
N ILE A 646 -5.36 18.48 2.39
CA ILE A 646 -4.96 18.53 0.97
C ILE A 646 -4.53 19.95 0.58
N VAL A 647 -5.33 20.97 0.95
CA VAL A 647 -5.02 22.35 0.57
C VAL A 647 -3.77 22.87 1.27
N LEU A 648 -3.59 22.56 2.56
CA LEU A 648 -2.37 22.91 3.29
C LEU A 648 -1.13 22.19 2.73
N LEU A 649 -1.24 20.93 2.31
CA LEU A 649 -0.13 20.19 1.69
C LEU A 649 0.23 20.72 0.29
N VAL A 650 -0.76 21.10 -0.52
CA VAL A 650 -0.54 21.78 -1.80
C VAL A 650 0.16 23.13 -1.61
N LEU A 651 -0.25 23.92 -0.60
CA LEU A 651 0.43 25.18 -0.25
C LEU A 651 1.87 24.96 0.24
N ALA A 652 2.11 23.89 1.02
CA ALA A 652 3.46 23.52 1.47
C ALA A 652 4.38 23.17 0.28
N LEU A 653 3.92 22.28 -0.59
CA LEU A 653 4.64 21.79 -1.76
C LEU A 653 4.84 22.89 -2.83
N GLY A 654 3.85 23.77 -3.03
CA GLY A 654 3.95 24.92 -3.93
C GLY A 654 4.89 26.02 -3.42
N GLN A 655 4.97 26.25 -2.11
CA GLN A 655 6.00 27.14 -1.54
C GLN A 655 7.40 26.53 -1.63
N ALA A 656 7.52 25.20 -1.51
CA ALA A 656 8.77 24.46 -1.71
C ALA A 656 9.31 24.59 -3.15
N SER A 657 8.48 24.32 -4.16
CA SER A 657 8.92 24.34 -5.57
C SER A 657 9.46 25.71 -6.02
N LEU A 658 8.90 26.82 -5.52
CA LEU A 658 9.37 28.18 -5.83
C LEU A 658 10.73 28.56 -5.22
N ARG A 659 11.23 27.80 -4.24
CA ARG A 659 12.56 28.03 -3.62
C ARG A 659 13.64 27.11 -4.19
N GLY A 660 13.27 26.10 -4.98
CA GLY A 660 14.18 25.13 -5.59
C GLY A 660 14.81 24.17 -4.56
N SER A 661 15.96 23.59 -4.91
CA SER A 661 16.62 22.57 -4.09
C SER A 661 16.82 23.01 -2.65
N ILE A 662 16.28 22.21 -1.73
CA ILE A 662 16.38 22.37 -0.28
C ILE A 662 17.84 22.46 0.21
N SER A 663 18.80 21.89 -0.54
CA SER A 663 20.25 21.97 -0.31
C SER A 663 20.84 23.39 -0.35
N ARG A 664 20.07 24.40 -0.79
CA ARG A 664 20.50 25.80 -0.92
C ARG A 664 19.92 26.74 0.13
N ILE A 665 19.10 26.24 1.06
CA ILE A 665 18.55 27.01 2.18
C ILE A 665 19.65 27.27 3.20
N MET A 666 19.63 28.44 3.86
CA MET A 666 20.63 28.74 4.88
C MET A 666 20.38 27.93 6.17
N PRO A 667 21.42 27.34 6.79
CA PRO A 667 21.27 26.58 8.04
C PRO A 667 20.59 27.42 9.14
N GLY A 668 19.40 26.97 9.57
CA GLY A 668 18.59 27.65 10.58
C GLY A 668 17.39 28.47 10.05
N GLU A 669 17.21 28.60 8.73
CA GLU A 669 15.92 29.01 8.14
C GLU A 669 14.96 27.80 8.14
N ASP A 670 13.70 27.99 8.54
CA ASP A 670 12.67 26.94 8.44
C ASP A 670 12.42 26.58 6.96
N PRO A 671 12.36 25.28 6.59
CA PRO A 671 12.05 24.86 5.23
C PRO A 671 10.79 25.52 4.62
N PRO A 672 10.87 26.00 3.37
CA PRO A 672 9.72 26.52 2.63
C PRO A 672 8.56 25.53 2.63
N GLY A 673 7.38 26.01 3.03
CA GLY A 673 6.17 25.20 3.20
C GLY A 673 5.90 24.72 4.63
N LEU A 674 6.86 24.77 5.56
CA LEU A 674 6.78 24.05 6.84
C LEU A 674 5.62 24.51 7.74
N GLN A 675 5.22 25.78 7.68
CA GLN A 675 4.05 26.28 8.43
C GLN A 675 2.74 25.60 7.98
N TYR A 676 2.59 25.34 6.69
CA TYR A 676 1.42 24.66 6.13
C TYR A 676 1.50 23.16 6.36
N PHE A 677 2.69 22.56 6.23
CA PHE A 677 2.91 21.15 6.53
C PHE A 677 2.64 20.83 8.00
N THR A 678 3.11 21.66 8.94
CA THR A 678 2.79 21.52 10.38
C THR A 678 1.28 21.59 10.64
N ALA A 679 0.57 22.49 9.94
CA ALA A 679 -0.88 22.58 10.04
C ALA A 679 -1.57 21.32 9.51
N ALA A 680 -1.15 20.81 8.34
CA ALA A 680 -1.66 19.57 7.76
C ALA A 680 -1.37 18.34 8.62
N TRP A 681 -0.17 18.27 9.22
CA TRP A 681 0.27 17.18 10.08
C TRP A 681 -0.61 17.02 11.32
N ALA A 682 -1.09 18.13 11.89
CA ALA A 682 -2.05 18.11 12.99
C ALA A 682 -3.42 17.51 12.59
N LEU A 683 -3.75 17.44 11.30
CA LEU A 683 -5.00 16.86 10.79
C LEU A 683 -4.88 15.37 10.43
N LEU A 684 -3.68 14.87 10.11
CA LEU A 684 -3.45 13.47 9.74
C LEU A 684 -3.97 12.45 10.78
N PRO A 685 -3.80 12.63 12.11
CA PRO A 685 -4.35 11.71 13.11
C PRO A 685 -5.86 11.46 12.99
N GLY A 686 -6.64 12.48 12.64
CA GLY A 686 -8.10 12.35 12.43
C GLY A 686 -8.49 11.50 11.22
N MET A 687 -7.53 11.20 10.33
CA MET A 687 -7.73 10.39 9.13
C MET A 687 -7.07 9.00 9.23
N MET A 688 -6.37 8.69 10.33
CA MET A 688 -5.71 7.39 10.55
C MET A 688 -6.69 6.21 10.44
N THR A 689 -7.87 6.30 11.05
CA THR A 689 -8.91 5.26 10.98
C THR A 689 -9.81 5.35 9.74
N SER A 690 -9.76 6.46 8.98
CA SER A 690 -10.66 6.72 7.85
C SER A 690 -10.26 5.93 6.60
N ASN A 691 -11.21 5.18 6.04
CA ASN A 691 -11.04 4.35 4.84
C ASN A 691 -11.73 5.00 3.63
N ASN A 692 -11.15 6.07 3.10
CA ASN A 692 -11.64 6.76 1.90
C ASN A 692 -10.48 7.33 1.07
N VAL A 693 -10.77 7.69 -0.19
CA VAL A 693 -9.77 8.12 -1.18
C VAL A 693 -9.06 9.40 -0.76
N LEU A 694 -9.76 10.37 -0.17
CA LEU A 694 -9.16 11.62 0.31
C LEU A 694 -8.20 11.38 1.49
N ALA A 695 -8.53 10.46 2.40
CA ALA A 695 -7.63 10.07 3.49
C ALA A 695 -6.33 9.46 2.95
N ALA A 696 -6.39 8.62 1.90
CA ALA A 696 -5.18 8.12 1.22
C ALA A 696 -4.40 9.25 0.53
N GLN A 697 -5.10 10.17 -0.16
CA GLN A 697 -4.52 11.35 -0.81
C GLN A 697 -3.73 12.24 0.17
N CYS A 698 -4.26 12.49 1.37
CA CYS A 698 -3.59 13.26 2.43
C CYS A 698 -2.26 12.62 2.87
N HIS A 699 -2.24 11.30 3.09
CA HIS A 699 -1.03 10.61 3.55
C HIS A 699 0.03 10.56 2.44
N LEU A 700 -0.38 10.38 1.17
CA LEU A 700 0.51 10.48 0.03
C LEU A 700 1.11 11.89 -0.13
N LEU A 701 0.30 12.94 -0.12
CA LEU A 701 0.79 14.33 -0.23
C LEU A 701 1.67 14.74 0.95
N ALA A 702 1.42 14.19 2.15
CA ALA A 702 2.31 14.37 3.29
C ALA A 702 3.65 13.62 3.12
N SER A 703 3.65 12.42 2.51
CA SER A 703 4.90 11.75 2.12
C SER A 703 5.68 12.54 1.07
N ALA A 704 5.00 13.18 0.10
CA ALA A 704 5.64 14.03 -0.91
C ALA A 704 6.43 15.19 -0.29
N TYR A 705 5.87 15.84 0.74
CA TYR A 705 6.60 16.90 1.45
C TYR A 705 7.74 16.34 2.33
N LEU A 706 7.60 15.13 2.88
CA LEU A 706 8.70 14.45 3.55
C LEU A 706 9.84 14.03 2.60
N PHE A 707 9.55 13.68 1.34
CA PHE A 707 10.58 13.47 0.32
C PHE A 707 11.35 14.77 0.02
N TYR A 708 10.66 15.91 -0.11
CA TYR A 708 11.31 17.23 -0.20
C TYR A 708 12.17 17.54 1.04
N LEU A 709 11.69 17.26 2.25
CA LEU A 709 12.46 17.35 3.50
C LEU A 709 13.57 16.29 3.64
N VAL A 710 13.77 15.43 2.63
CA VAL A 710 14.78 14.37 2.62
C VAL A 710 14.61 13.43 3.82
N ARG A 711 13.37 13.07 4.17
CA ARG A 711 13.00 12.18 5.29
C ARG A 711 12.41 10.85 4.79
N PRO A 712 13.24 9.97 4.20
CA PRO A 712 12.79 8.75 3.50
C PRO A 712 12.01 7.79 4.40
N LEU A 713 12.47 7.56 5.64
CA LEU A 713 11.83 6.62 6.56
C LEU A 713 10.47 7.13 7.07
N GLU A 714 10.31 8.44 7.29
CA GLU A 714 9.01 9.01 7.66
C GLU A 714 8.05 9.00 6.47
N ALA A 715 8.53 9.30 5.26
CA ALA A 715 7.76 9.18 4.03
C ALA A 715 7.26 7.74 3.81
N TRP A 716 8.14 6.74 3.99
CA TRP A 716 7.80 5.32 3.95
C TRP A 716 6.68 4.95 4.91
N ASN A 717 6.71 5.42 6.16
CA ASN A 717 5.65 5.15 7.13
C ASN A 717 4.27 5.65 6.64
N LEU A 718 4.22 6.83 6.01
CA LEU A 718 2.98 7.35 5.43
C LEU A 718 2.57 6.63 4.14
N LEU A 719 3.53 6.13 3.34
CA LEU A 719 3.24 5.25 2.21
C LEU A 719 2.64 3.91 2.68
N CYS A 720 3.11 3.32 3.78
CA CYS A 720 2.46 2.16 4.39
C CYS A 720 1.01 2.47 4.81
N THR A 721 0.76 3.61 5.48
CA THR A 721 -0.61 4.03 5.84
C THR A 721 -1.49 4.31 4.61
N THR A 722 -0.91 4.84 3.52
CA THR A 722 -1.60 5.04 2.23
C THR A 722 -1.95 3.68 1.60
N SER A 723 -1.00 2.75 1.63
CA SER A 723 -1.13 1.38 1.13
C SER A 723 -2.24 0.60 1.85
N THR A 724 -2.30 0.61 3.19
CA THR A 724 -3.39 -0.04 3.94
C THR A 724 -4.76 0.46 3.48
N LYS A 725 -4.89 1.78 3.21
CA LYS A 725 -6.14 2.37 2.71
C LYS A 725 -6.44 1.98 1.27
N LEU A 726 -5.42 1.97 0.40
CA LEU A 726 -5.55 1.52 -0.98
C LEU A 726 -6.02 0.07 -1.07
N GLN A 727 -5.41 -0.84 -0.30
CA GLN A 727 -5.77 -2.26 -0.31
C GLN A 727 -7.25 -2.45 0.06
N LEU A 728 -7.73 -1.80 1.14
CA LEU A 728 -9.15 -1.82 1.53
C LEU A 728 -10.10 -1.24 0.46
N LEU A 729 -9.66 -0.22 -0.29
CA LEU A 729 -10.45 0.37 -1.39
C LEU A 729 -10.48 -0.54 -2.63
N LEU A 730 -9.35 -1.17 -2.96
CA LEU A 730 -9.16 -2.01 -4.15
C LEU A 730 -9.75 -3.42 -4.00
N MET A 731 -9.83 -3.95 -2.78
CA MET A 731 -10.60 -5.16 -2.46
C MET A 731 -12.12 -4.96 -2.55
N SER A 732 -12.58 -3.71 -2.66
CA SER A 732 -14.02 -3.38 -2.75
C SER A 732 -14.26 -2.21 -3.74
N PRO A 733 -13.91 -2.37 -5.03
CA PRO A 733 -13.92 -1.26 -6.01
C PRO A 733 -15.34 -0.73 -6.30
N ASN A 734 -16.37 -1.50 -5.95
CA ASN A 734 -17.78 -1.08 -5.99
C ASN A 734 -18.16 -0.09 -4.88
N ARG A 735 -17.33 0.08 -3.83
CA ARG A 735 -17.47 1.12 -2.80
C ARG A 735 -16.88 2.46 -3.23
N VAL A 736 -15.94 2.46 -4.18
CA VAL A 736 -15.28 3.68 -4.67
C VAL A 736 -16.22 4.44 -5.60
N PRO A 737 -16.57 5.71 -5.31
CA PRO A 737 -17.38 6.54 -6.21
C PRO A 737 -16.76 6.62 -7.61
N PRO A 738 -17.54 6.55 -8.71
CA PRO A 738 -16.97 6.52 -10.06
C PRO A 738 -16.02 7.67 -10.36
N ASN A 739 -16.35 8.89 -9.91
CA ASN A 739 -15.56 10.11 -10.04
C ASN A 739 -14.29 10.15 -9.15
N GLN A 740 -14.04 9.12 -8.34
CA GLN A 740 -12.83 8.96 -7.51
C GLN A 740 -11.99 7.75 -7.91
N ARG A 741 -12.37 7.01 -8.96
CA ARG A 741 -11.61 5.82 -9.43
C ARG A 741 -10.25 6.20 -9.96
N GLU A 742 -10.20 7.10 -10.95
CA GLU A 742 -8.94 7.67 -11.46
C GLU A 742 -8.03 8.17 -10.34
N LEU A 743 -8.58 8.92 -9.37
CA LEU A 743 -7.80 9.39 -8.22
C LEU A 743 -7.22 8.24 -7.38
N THR A 744 -7.98 7.15 -7.20
CA THR A 744 -7.52 5.94 -6.49
C THR A 744 -6.39 5.25 -7.27
N GLU A 745 -6.52 5.13 -8.59
CA GLU A 745 -5.50 4.53 -9.47
C GLU A 745 -4.21 5.38 -9.50
N ARG A 746 -4.31 6.71 -9.53
CA ARG A 746 -3.15 7.59 -9.40
C ARG A 746 -2.49 7.51 -8.03
N ILE A 747 -3.25 7.48 -6.93
CA ILE A 747 -2.69 7.31 -5.58
C ILE A 747 -1.99 5.95 -5.46
N TYR A 748 -2.54 4.90 -6.08
CA TYR A 748 -1.91 3.58 -6.17
C TYR A 748 -0.54 3.65 -6.85
N TRP A 749 -0.47 4.14 -8.10
CA TRP A 749 0.80 4.17 -8.84
C TRP A 749 1.84 5.08 -8.20
N ASN A 750 1.43 6.21 -7.63
CA ASN A 750 2.34 7.07 -6.84
C ASN A 750 2.93 6.28 -5.67
N SER A 751 2.09 5.56 -4.92
CA SER A 751 2.53 4.79 -3.75
C SER A 751 3.50 3.67 -4.14
N LEU A 752 3.20 2.92 -5.20
CA LEU A 752 4.05 1.83 -5.70
C LEU A 752 5.40 2.35 -6.25
N LEU A 753 5.41 3.48 -6.97
CA LEU A 753 6.63 4.11 -7.48
C LEU A 753 7.59 4.48 -6.35
N PHE A 754 7.11 5.27 -5.38
CA PHE A 754 7.96 5.80 -4.30
C PHE A 754 8.31 4.74 -3.25
N GLU A 755 7.44 3.75 -3.00
CA GLU A 755 7.81 2.56 -2.22
C GLU A 755 8.94 1.78 -2.91
N SER A 756 8.85 1.56 -4.23
CA SER A 756 9.89 0.85 -4.98
C SER A 756 11.22 1.62 -5.07
N ASP A 757 11.23 2.96 -5.01
CA ASP A 757 12.45 3.75 -4.89
C ASP A 757 13.11 3.63 -3.52
N LEU A 758 12.32 3.55 -2.45
CA LEU A 758 12.82 3.37 -1.08
C LEU A 758 13.37 1.95 -0.88
N LEU A 759 12.65 0.93 -1.36
CA LEU A 759 13.06 -0.47 -1.30
C LEU A 759 14.35 -0.75 -2.09
N ALA A 760 14.66 0.04 -3.13
CA ALA A 760 15.89 -0.11 -3.92
C ALA A 760 17.18 0.23 -3.15
N GLU A 761 17.09 1.06 -2.11
CA GLU A 761 18.23 1.62 -1.37
C GLU A 761 18.21 1.28 0.13
N LEU A 762 17.06 0.84 0.67
CA LEU A 762 16.88 0.42 2.06
C LEU A 762 16.21 -0.96 2.10
N ASP A 763 16.78 -1.88 2.88
CA ASP A 763 16.14 -3.15 3.26
C ASP A 763 14.91 -2.88 4.15
N LEU A 764 13.79 -2.50 3.54
CA LEU A 764 12.52 -2.20 4.21
C LEU A 764 11.46 -3.28 3.92
N PRO A 765 10.48 -3.48 4.82
CA PRO A 765 9.31 -4.29 4.51
C PRO A 765 8.48 -3.70 3.35
N HIS A 766 7.91 -4.58 2.53
CA HIS A 766 6.87 -4.20 1.59
C HIS A 766 5.54 -4.01 2.32
N SER A 767 4.77 -2.96 1.98
CA SER A 767 3.42 -2.76 2.52
C SER A 767 2.36 -3.70 1.94
N GLY A 768 2.68 -4.43 0.86
CA GLY A 768 1.76 -5.34 0.15
C GLY A 768 1.03 -4.72 -1.04
N VAL A 769 1.12 -3.41 -1.27
CA VAL A 769 0.35 -2.69 -2.32
C VAL A 769 0.48 -3.33 -3.71
N VAL A 770 1.68 -3.80 -4.06
CA VAL A 770 2.02 -4.39 -5.37
C VAL A 770 1.22 -5.66 -5.72
N GLN A 771 0.56 -6.30 -4.75
CA GLN A 771 -0.33 -7.44 -5.02
C GLN A 771 -1.53 -7.07 -5.90
N PHE A 772 -1.90 -5.79 -5.94
CA PHE A 772 -3.04 -5.28 -6.72
C PHE A 772 -2.66 -4.76 -8.11
N GLU A 773 -1.40 -4.93 -8.55
CA GLU A 773 -0.91 -4.39 -9.83
C GLU A 773 -1.68 -4.90 -11.05
N GLU A 774 -2.13 -6.16 -11.01
CA GLU A 774 -2.95 -6.77 -12.07
C GLU A 774 -4.42 -6.32 -12.04
N ASN A 775 -4.86 -5.68 -10.95
CA ASN A 775 -6.24 -5.23 -10.75
C ASN A 775 -6.43 -3.72 -10.98
N VAL A 776 -5.34 -2.96 -11.16
CA VAL A 776 -5.36 -1.50 -11.28
C VAL A 776 -5.01 -1.07 -12.71
N GLY A 777 -5.82 -0.18 -13.28
CA GLY A 777 -5.58 0.39 -14.61
C GLY A 777 -4.34 1.28 -14.67
N LEU A 778 -3.83 1.54 -15.88
CA LEU A 778 -2.86 2.62 -16.07
C LEU A 778 -3.57 3.98 -15.99
N PRO A 779 -2.97 5.01 -15.35
CA PRO A 779 -3.58 6.32 -15.15
C PRO A 779 -4.16 6.95 -16.42
N GLY A 780 -5.39 7.43 -16.34
CA GLY A 780 -6.12 8.14 -17.41
C GLY A 780 -6.33 9.63 -17.10
N GLY A 781 -6.88 10.38 -18.05
CA GLY A 781 -7.23 11.78 -17.80
C GLY A 781 -8.40 11.92 -16.82
N PHE A 782 -8.35 12.91 -15.92
CA PHE A 782 -9.50 13.25 -15.08
C PHE A 782 -10.65 13.79 -15.94
N GLU A 783 -11.89 13.35 -15.68
CA GLU A 783 -13.09 13.93 -16.28
C GLU A 783 -13.33 15.36 -15.75
N GLY A 784 -13.45 16.34 -16.65
CA GLY A 784 -13.72 17.74 -16.32
C GLY A 784 -13.83 18.63 -17.56
N GLU A 785 -14.31 19.86 -17.39
CA GLU A 785 -14.33 20.87 -18.45
C GLU A 785 -13.02 21.67 -18.46
N GLU A 786 -12.35 21.81 -19.61
CA GLU A 786 -11.04 22.48 -19.73
C GLU A 786 -11.04 23.92 -19.17
N GLN A 787 -12.15 24.65 -19.28
CA GLN A 787 -12.30 26.00 -18.74
C GLN A 787 -12.34 26.04 -17.21
N GLU A 788 -12.58 24.91 -16.55
CA GLU A 788 -12.50 24.78 -15.10
C GLU A 788 -11.13 24.32 -14.60
N ALA A 789 -10.18 23.94 -15.46
CA ALA A 789 -8.83 23.58 -15.01
C ALA A 789 -8.11 24.76 -14.33
N ILE A 790 -7.20 24.44 -13.38
CA ILE A 790 -6.23 25.38 -12.80
C ILE A 790 -4.78 24.98 -13.13
N GLY A 791 -4.58 23.73 -13.55
CA GLY A 791 -3.30 23.18 -14.00
C GLY A 791 -3.53 22.18 -15.13
N ARG A 792 -2.44 21.69 -15.72
CA ARG A 792 -2.50 20.65 -16.75
C ARG A 792 -2.65 19.26 -16.11
N ASP A 793 -3.17 18.33 -16.90
CA ASP A 793 -3.31 16.91 -16.54
C ASP A 793 -2.38 16.02 -17.39
N ASP A 794 -1.18 16.52 -17.68
CA ASP A 794 -0.20 15.94 -18.62
C ASP A 794 0.50 14.70 -18.02
N LEU A 795 -0.16 13.54 -18.04
CA LEU A 795 0.32 12.28 -17.45
C LEU A 795 1.53 11.61 -18.13
N TRP A 796 2.06 12.15 -19.23
CA TRP A 796 3.09 11.47 -20.03
C TRP A 796 4.35 11.10 -19.23
N TYR A 797 4.82 12.00 -18.34
CA TYR A 797 5.96 11.71 -17.47
C TYR A 797 5.66 10.53 -16.54
N PHE A 798 4.51 10.58 -15.89
CA PHE A 798 4.10 9.61 -14.89
C PHE A 798 3.97 8.20 -15.50
N LEU A 799 3.41 8.10 -16.72
CA LEU A 799 3.35 6.84 -17.48
C LEU A 799 4.74 6.34 -17.92
N ALA A 800 5.65 7.24 -18.32
CA ALA A 800 7.02 6.88 -18.67
C ALA A 800 7.81 6.35 -17.46
N GLU A 801 7.65 6.97 -16.29
CA GLU A 801 8.27 6.55 -15.03
C GLU A 801 7.71 5.21 -14.53
N ILE A 802 6.39 4.97 -14.65
CA ILE A 802 5.78 3.65 -14.36
C ILE A 802 6.42 2.56 -15.24
N ALA A 803 6.54 2.79 -16.55
CA ALA A 803 7.14 1.82 -17.46
C ALA A 803 8.62 1.56 -17.12
N LEU A 804 9.39 2.61 -16.80
CA LEU A 804 10.79 2.48 -16.39
C LEU A 804 10.94 1.78 -15.03
N ARG A 805 10.01 1.98 -14.09
CA ARG A 805 10.04 1.31 -12.78
C ARG A 805 9.82 -0.18 -12.90
N ARG A 806 8.87 -0.63 -13.73
CA ARG A 806 8.63 -2.07 -13.97
C ARG A 806 9.87 -2.72 -14.57
N LEU A 807 10.60 -2.02 -15.46
CA LEU A 807 11.90 -2.46 -15.96
C LEU A 807 12.97 -2.50 -14.86
N LEU A 808 13.15 -1.45 -14.06
CA LEU A 808 14.12 -1.41 -12.95
C LEU A 808 13.91 -2.51 -11.89
N ASN A 809 12.64 -2.80 -11.57
CA ASN A 809 12.29 -3.87 -10.64
C ASN A 809 12.62 -5.24 -11.27
N ARG A 810 12.32 -5.45 -12.56
CA ARG A 810 12.73 -6.64 -13.33
C ARG A 810 14.25 -6.80 -13.43
N VAL A 811 15.01 -5.73 -13.63
CA VAL A 811 16.49 -5.75 -13.60
C VAL A 811 16.97 -6.21 -12.22
N SER A 812 16.36 -5.71 -11.15
CA SER A 812 16.71 -6.10 -9.77
C SER A 812 16.39 -7.58 -9.49
N GLN A 813 15.26 -8.10 -9.95
CA GLN A 813 14.92 -9.53 -9.87
C GLN A 813 15.89 -10.42 -10.67
N LEU A 814 16.21 -10.04 -11.92
CA LEU A 814 16.97 -10.90 -12.84
C LEU A 814 18.49 -10.84 -12.65
N ILE A 815 19.04 -9.76 -12.09
CA ILE A 815 20.49 -9.56 -11.93
C ILE A 815 20.93 -9.58 -10.46
N TYR A 816 20.09 -9.12 -9.52
CA TYR A 816 20.50 -8.82 -8.14
C TYR A 816 19.84 -9.68 -7.06
N SER A 817 19.01 -10.66 -7.44
CA SER A 817 18.51 -11.68 -6.52
C SER A 817 19.61 -12.69 -6.15
N LYS A 818 19.51 -13.29 -4.95
CA LYS A 818 20.55 -14.18 -4.39
C LYS A 818 20.91 -15.37 -5.27
N ASP A 819 19.94 -15.86 -6.04
CA ASP A 819 20.10 -17.05 -6.88
C ASP A 819 20.66 -16.74 -8.28
N SER A 820 20.78 -15.45 -8.65
CA SER A 820 21.21 -15.00 -9.99
C SER A 820 22.71 -14.66 -10.10
N MET A 821 23.55 -15.17 -9.20
CA MET A 821 25.02 -15.06 -9.29
C MET A 821 25.59 -16.01 -10.37
N ALA A 822 25.17 -15.78 -11.61
CA ALA A 822 25.55 -16.52 -12.80
C ALA A 822 26.90 -16.03 -13.36
N SER A 823 27.48 -16.75 -14.34
CA SER A 823 28.68 -16.29 -15.02
C SER A 823 28.36 -15.15 -16.02
N THR A 824 29.36 -14.34 -16.37
CA THR A 824 29.21 -13.25 -17.35
C THR A 824 28.59 -13.71 -18.67
N THR A 825 28.92 -14.93 -19.11
CA THR A 825 28.39 -15.56 -20.34
C THR A 825 26.91 -15.96 -20.23
N SER A 826 26.42 -16.39 -19.06
CA SER A 826 25.00 -16.69 -18.88
C SER A 826 24.16 -15.46 -18.54
N LEU A 827 24.80 -14.38 -18.07
CA LEU A 827 24.16 -13.07 -17.89
C LEU A 827 23.97 -12.30 -19.22
N GLU A 828 24.84 -12.51 -20.21
CA GLU A 828 24.84 -11.81 -21.50
C GLU A 828 23.48 -11.73 -22.21
N PRO A 829 22.73 -12.83 -22.45
CA PRO A 829 21.41 -12.74 -23.10
C PRO A 829 20.37 -11.99 -22.26
N VAL A 830 20.46 -12.07 -20.93
CA VAL A 830 19.57 -11.34 -20.01
C VAL A 830 19.84 -9.84 -20.09
N VAL A 831 21.11 -9.45 -20.09
CA VAL A 831 21.54 -8.05 -20.16
C VAL A 831 21.30 -7.44 -21.54
N ALA A 832 21.47 -8.20 -22.63
CA ALA A 832 21.13 -7.76 -23.99
C ALA A 832 19.63 -7.44 -24.12
N GLU A 833 18.76 -8.33 -23.61
CA GLU A 833 17.31 -8.14 -23.60
C GLU A 833 16.87 -6.95 -22.72
N LEU A 834 17.60 -6.66 -21.64
CA LEU A 834 17.30 -5.51 -20.76
C LEU A 834 17.78 -4.16 -21.34
N ASP A 835 18.96 -4.08 -21.98
CA ASP A 835 19.39 -2.87 -22.73
C ASP A 835 18.48 -2.62 -23.96
N PHE A 836 17.98 -3.70 -24.58
CA PHE A 836 16.97 -3.62 -25.64
C PHE A 836 15.64 -3.07 -25.15
N GLN A 837 15.07 -3.60 -24.05
CA GLN A 837 13.85 -3.04 -23.44
C GLN A 837 14.03 -1.59 -22.98
N LEU A 838 15.19 -1.22 -22.43
CA LEU A 838 15.50 0.17 -22.06
C LEU A 838 15.57 1.09 -23.29
N THR A 839 16.09 0.59 -24.41
CA THR A 839 16.12 1.31 -25.69
C THR A 839 14.71 1.47 -26.27
N GLN A 840 13.90 0.40 -26.28
CA GLN A 840 12.50 0.46 -26.71
C GLN A 840 11.66 1.42 -25.85
N TRP A 841 11.89 1.44 -24.53
CA TRP A 841 11.26 2.40 -23.63
C TRP A 841 11.53 3.83 -24.09
N TYR A 842 12.79 4.17 -24.36
CA TYR A 842 13.19 5.49 -24.87
C TYR A 842 12.54 5.81 -26.23
N GLU A 843 12.58 4.87 -27.18
CA GLU A 843 11.98 5.06 -28.52
C GLU A 843 10.45 5.21 -28.47
N SER A 844 9.79 4.61 -27.47
CA SER A 844 8.35 4.73 -27.24
C SER A 844 7.91 6.03 -26.58
N LEU A 845 8.84 6.85 -26.05
CA LEU A 845 8.50 8.12 -25.41
C LEU A 845 7.89 9.10 -26.44
N PRO A 846 6.84 9.85 -26.05
CA PRO A 846 6.37 10.99 -26.84
C PRO A 846 7.49 12.00 -27.13
N ILE A 847 7.48 12.61 -28.32
CA ILE A 847 8.51 13.58 -28.75
C ILE A 847 8.83 14.67 -27.69
N PRO A 848 7.87 15.23 -26.93
CA PRO A 848 8.17 16.20 -25.87
C PRO A 848 8.99 15.65 -24.69
N LEU A 849 9.01 14.33 -24.48
CA LEU A 849 9.79 13.65 -23.43
C LEU A 849 11.11 13.04 -23.93
N GLN A 850 11.28 12.88 -25.25
CA GLN A 850 12.53 12.38 -25.81
C GLN A 850 13.67 13.38 -25.56
N PHE A 851 14.75 12.90 -24.93
CA PHE A 851 15.92 13.70 -24.55
C PHE A 851 17.13 13.35 -25.43
N PRO A 852 17.93 14.32 -25.88
CA PRO A 852 19.08 14.03 -26.73
C PRO A 852 20.23 13.38 -25.93
N PHE A 853 20.84 12.33 -26.48
CA PHE A 853 22.05 11.67 -25.96
C PHE A 853 23.33 12.53 -25.99
N THR A 854 23.21 13.82 -26.31
CA THR A 854 24.30 14.82 -26.26
C THR A 854 24.82 15.03 -24.84
N ARG A 855 26.11 15.39 -24.70
CA ARG A 855 26.72 15.80 -23.41
C ARG A 855 26.32 17.22 -22.95
N ALA A 856 25.36 17.87 -23.60
CA ALA A 856 24.80 19.14 -23.15
C ALA A 856 23.88 18.96 -21.93
N ALA A 857 23.79 19.98 -21.08
CA ALA A 857 22.71 20.10 -20.08
C ALA A 857 21.37 20.39 -20.78
N LEU A 858 20.28 19.87 -20.22
CA LEU A 858 18.92 20.09 -20.73
C LEU A 858 18.25 21.25 -19.98
N GLN A 859 17.29 21.91 -20.62
CA GLN A 859 16.52 23.01 -20.02
C GLN A 859 15.21 22.53 -19.40
N ASP A 860 14.62 21.47 -19.95
CA ASP A 860 13.38 20.89 -19.43
C ASP A 860 13.67 19.93 -18.25
N PRO A 861 13.01 20.09 -17.09
CA PRO A 861 13.28 19.28 -15.91
C PRO A 861 12.80 17.84 -16.05
N VAL A 862 11.75 17.59 -16.85
CA VAL A 862 11.18 16.25 -17.05
C VAL A 862 12.11 15.41 -17.93
N GLN A 863 12.55 15.94 -19.06
CA GLN A 863 13.60 15.36 -19.90
C GLN A 863 14.90 15.14 -19.11
N THR A 864 15.24 16.06 -18.19
CA THR A 864 16.41 15.93 -17.31
C THR A 864 16.29 14.72 -16.39
N VAL A 865 15.17 14.57 -15.67
CA VAL A 865 14.94 13.43 -14.76
C VAL A 865 14.87 12.12 -15.55
N LEU A 866 14.11 12.06 -16.65
CA LEU A 866 14.02 10.86 -17.50
C LEU A 866 15.39 10.43 -18.04
N ARG A 867 16.24 11.37 -18.46
CA ARG A 867 17.62 11.10 -18.89
C ARG A 867 18.48 10.52 -17.76
N LEU A 868 18.41 11.10 -16.56
CA LEU A 868 19.15 10.62 -15.41
C LEU A 868 18.71 9.20 -15.01
N ARG A 869 17.39 8.94 -14.98
CA ARG A 869 16.82 7.62 -14.65
C ARG A 869 17.14 6.57 -15.72
N PHE A 870 17.13 6.93 -17.01
CA PHE A 870 17.60 6.06 -18.11
C PHE A 870 19.05 5.63 -17.91
N PHE A 871 19.97 6.57 -17.70
CA PHE A 871 21.38 6.23 -17.53
C PHE A 871 21.63 5.48 -16.21
N ALA A 872 20.89 5.77 -15.13
CA ALA A 872 20.94 5.00 -13.90
C ALA A 872 20.54 3.53 -14.14
N CYS A 873 19.42 3.29 -14.82
CA CYS A 873 18.99 1.95 -15.24
C CYS A 873 20.06 1.25 -16.09
N ARG A 874 20.67 1.97 -17.05
CA ARG A 874 21.73 1.43 -17.91
C ARG A 874 23.01 1.06 -17.16
N THR A 875 23.41 1.84 -16.17
CA THR A 875 24.50 1.44 -15.26
C THR A 875 24.12 0.14 -14.55
N ILE A 876 22.94 0.07 -13.92
CA ILE A 876 22.52 -1.09 -13.12
C ILE A 876 22.51 -2.37 -13.98
N ILE A 877 22.06 -2.29 -15.24
CA ILE A 877 22.11 -3.41 -16.20
C ILE A 877 23.55 -3.90 -16.46
N TYR A 878 24.51 -3.00 -16.65
CA TYR A 878 25.89 -3.35 -17.04
C TYR A 878 26.91 -3.43 -15.89
N ARG A 879 26.53 -3.06 -14.66
CA ARG A 879 27.40 -3.05 -13.48
C ARG A 879 28.07 -4.41 -13.17
N PRO A 880 27.46 -5.58 -13.37
CA PRO A 880 28.11 -6.86 -13.07
C PRO A 880 29.39 -7.12 -13.88
N TYR A 881 29.51 -6.56 -15.09
CA TYR A 881 30.73 -6.67 -15.89
C TYR A 881 31.88 -5.86 -15.30
N ILE A 882 31.59 -4.75 -14.61
CA ILE A 882 32.59 -4.01 -13.83
C ILE A 882 33.07 -4.86 -12.66
N LEU A 883 32.17 -5.52 -11.91
CA LEU A 883 32.55 -6.45 -10.84
C LEU A 883 33.47 -7.56 -11.38
N ALA A 884 33.10 -8.21 -12.48
CA ALA A 884 33.90 -9.29 -13.07
C ALA A 884 35.34 -8.87 -13.44
N VAL A 885 35.56 -7.62 -13.89
CA VAL A 885 36.89 -7.08 -14.19
C VAL A 885 37.63 -6.62 -12.93
N LEU A 886 36.92 -6.19 -11.88
CA LEU A 886 37.50 -5.87 -10.57
C LEU A 886 37.94 -7.13 -9.80
N ASP A 887 37.19 -8.24 -9.91
CA ASP A 887 37.55 -9.56 -9.37
C ASP A 887 38.69 -10.21 -10.18
N ASN A 888 38.66 -10.09 -11.50
CA ASN A 888 39.68 -10.64 -12.39
C ASN A 888 39.89 -9.75 -13.62
N GLU A 889 41.00 -8.99 -13.64
CA GLU A 889 41.31 -8.09 -14.75
C GLU A 889 41.44 -8.80 -16.11
N GLN A 890 41.73 -10.11 -16.16
CA GLN A 890 41.75 -10.88 -17.41
C GLN A 890 40.37 -10.97 -18.08
N ALA A 891 39.27 -10.73 -17.37
CA ALA A 891 37.92 -10.71 -17.95
C ALA A 891 37.78 -9.64 -19.05
N ILE A 892 38.57 -8.56 -19.03
CA ILE A 892 38.55 -7.52 -20.07
C ILE A 892 39.08 -7.99 -21.43
N LEU A 893 39.71 -9.17 -21.50
CA LEU A 893 40.18 -9.76 -22.76
C LEU A 893 39.01 -10.20 -23.65
N ASP A 894 37.87 -10.57 -23.04
CA ASP A 894 36.61 -10.82 -23.72
C ASP A 894 36.02 -9.49 -24.28
N PRO A 895 35.77 -9.38 -25.59
CA PRO A 895 35.14 -8.20 -26.18
C PRO A 895 33.76 -7.88 -25.60
N ALA A 896 32.92 -8.88 -25.30
CA ALA A 896 31.57 -8.67 -24.80
C ALA A 896 31.58 -8.06 -23.39
N VAL A 897 32.52 -8.50 -22.54
CA VAL A 897 32.78 -7.90 -21.23
C VAL A 897 33.29 -6.47 -21.37
N ARG A 898 34.24 -6.22 -22.29
CA ARG A 898 34.83 -4.89 -22.52
C ARG A 898 33.81 -3.86 -23.00
N ASP A 899 32.97 -4.22 -23.97
CA ASP A 899 31.94 -3.34 -24.52
C ASP A 899 30.83 -3.08 -23.47
N SER A 900 30.51 -4.09 -22.65
CA SER A 900 29.63 -3.95 -21.48
C SER A 900 30.20 -2.99 -20.43
N CYS A 901 31.50 -3.09 -20.13
CA CYS A 901 32.19 -2.14 -19.26
C CYS A 901 32.16 -0.71 -19.83
N HIS A 902 32.36 -0.54 -21.13
CA HIS A 902 32.25 0.76 -21.80
C HIS A 902 30.82 1.34 -21.70
N LYS A 903 29.77 0.55 -21.96
CA LYS A 903 28.37 0.99 -21.78
C LYS A 903 28.09 1.42 -20.34
N CYS A 904 28.59 0.67 -19.36
CA CYS A 904 28.44 0.98 -17.94
C CYS A 904 29.10 2.32 -17.57
N LEU A 905 30.39 2.45 -17.88
CA LEU A 905 31.20 3.62 -17.52
C LEU A 905 30.75 4.88 -18.27
N GLU A 906 30.30 4.77 -19.53
CA GLU A 906 29.66 5.88 -20.21
C GLU A 906 28.41 6.34 -19.46
N ALA A 907 27.50 5.41 -19.13
CA ALA A 907 26.26 5.73 -18.42
C ALA A 907 26.53 6.38 -17.06
N SER A 908 27.52 5.88 -16.31
CA SER A 908 28.00 6.49 -15.05
C SER A 908 28.49 7.92 -15.28
N VAL A 909 29.38 8.14 -16.25
CA VAL A 909 29.91 9.49 -16.57
C VAL A 909 28.79 10.45 -16.99
N ARG A 910 27.84 10.03 -17.85
CA ARG A 910 26.71 10.90 -18.29
C ARG A 910 25.80 11.38 -17.15
N GLN A 911 25.78 10.70 -15.99
CA GLN A 911 25.05 11.12 -14.79
C GLN A 911 25.81 12.11 -13.92
N LEU A 912 27.15 12.16 -14.03
CA LEU A 912 28.03 12.98 -13.20
C LEU A 912 28.52 14.26 -13.91
N GLU A 913 28.61 14.25 -15.25
CA GLU A 913 29.03 15.41 -16.09
C GLU A 913 28.30 16.73 -15.77
N HIS A 914 27.04 16.66 -15.33
CA HIS A 914 26.22 17.83 -14.99
C HIS A 914 25.55 17.64 -13.64
N ILE A 915 26.35 17.59 -12.56
CA ILE A 915 25.85 17.19 -11.22
C ILE A 915 24.67 18.05 -10.71
N SER A 916 24.61 19.32 -11.11
CA SER A 916 23.51 20.23 -10.75
C SER A 916 22.19 19.93 -11.48
N ALA A 917 22.17 19.07 -12.50
CA ALA A 917 20.97 18.64 -13.20
C ALA A 917 20.05 17.78 -12.33
N HIS A 918 20.59 17.09 -11.32
CA HIS A 918 19.81 16.32 -10.34
C HIS A 918 18.86 17.21 -9.51
N HIS A 919 19.10 18.53 -9.46
CA HIS A 919 18.16 19.49 -8.87
C HIS A 919 16.80 19.55 -9.61
N ALA A 920 16.70 19.06 -10.85
CA ALA A 920 15.40 18.92 -11.53
C ALA A 920 14.46 17.94 -10.78
N GLY A 921 15.01 16.86 -10.22
CA GLY A 921 14.26 15.85 -9.47
C GLY A 921 14.15 16.12 -7.96
N HIS A 922 14.46 17.33 -7.47
CA HIS A 922 14.66 17.58 -6.04
C HIS A 922 13.43 17.38 -5.15
N MET A 923 12.22 17.40 -5.70
CA MET A 923 10.98 17.16 -4.94
C MET A 923 10.82 15.65 -4.62
N PRO A 924 10.72 14.74 -5.62
CA PRO A 924 10.58 13.30 -5.36
C PRO A 924 11.90 12.54 -5.11
N TYR A 925 13.01 12.94 -5.73
CA TYR A 925 14.18 12.08 -5.91
C TYR A 925 15.49 12.62 -5.33
N LEU A 926 15.52 13.70 -4.52
CA LEU A 926 16.79 14.23 -4.00
C LEU A 926 17.59 13.16 -3.23
N TRP A 927 16.93 12.44 -2.31
CA TRP A 927 17.59 11.42 -1.50
C TRP A 927 18.12 10.24 -2.34
N GLN A 928 17.26 9.66 -3.18
CA GLN A 928 17.62 8.53 -4.06
C GLN A 928 18.66 8.95 -5.11
N GLY A 929 18.52 10.14 -5.69
CA GLY A 929 19.48 10.73 -6.63
C GLY A 929 20.84 11.00 -6.01
N ALA A 930 20.90 11.46 -4.75
CA ALA A 930 22.16 11.61 -4.01
C ALA A 930 22.86 10.27 -3.77
N LEU A 931 22.13 9.21 -3.43
CA LEU A 931 22.69 7.85 -3.34
C LEU A 931 23.10 7.30 -4.71
N SER A 932 22.32 7.60 -5.77
CA SER A 932 22.68 7.23 -7.14
C SER A 932 23.98 7.89 -7.58
N ILE A 933 24.14 9.21 -7.36
CA ILE A 933 25.38 9.98 -7.56
C ILE A 933 26.57 9.30 -6.86
N VAL A 934 26.42 8.98 -5.56
CA VAL A 934 27.45 8.29 -4.75
C VAL A 934 27.80 6.94 -5.37
N SER A 935 26.79 6.19 -5.81
CA SER A 935 26.97 4.88 -6.45
C SER A 935 27.71 4.97 -7.79
N GLN A 936 27.37 5.96 -8.64
CA GLN A 936 28.10 6.21 -9.90
C GLN A 936 29.54 6.66 -9.64
N ALA A 937 29.76 7.51 -8.62
CA ALA A 937 31.08 8.01 -8.29
C ALA A 937 32.00 6.90 -7.77
N LEU A 938 31.51 6.02 -6.89
CA LEU A 938 32.28 4.86 -6.40
C LEU A 938 32.68 3.91 -7.54
N LEU A 939 31.81 3.69 -8.53
CA LEU A 939 32.14 2.91 -9.74
C LEU A 939 33.25 3.58 -10.56
N VAL A 940 33.15 4.88 -10.83
CA VAL A 940 34.16 5.63 -11.58
C VAL A 940 35.49 5.67 -10.82
N MET A 941 35.46 5.89 -9.50
CA MET A 941 36.65 5.88 -8.65
C MET A 941 37.36 4.52 -8.71
N GLY A 942 36.65 3.42 -8.46
CA GLY A 942 37.22 2.06 -8.53
C GLY A 942 37.71 1.69 -9.94
N ALA A 943 37.00 2.12 -10.99
CA ALA A 943 37.42 1.94 -12.37
C ALA A 943 38.72 2.70 -12.70
N THR A 944 39.03 3.84 -12.08
CA THR A 944 40.37 4.47 -12.25
C THR A 944 41.50 3.70 -11.58
N MET A 945 41.22 2.80 -10.62
CA MET A 945 42.23 1.98 -9.94
C MET A 945 42.58 0.71 -10.72
N SER A 946 41.70 0.23 -11.61
CA SER A 946 42.04 -0.81 -12.59
C SER A 946 42.74 -0.18 -13.82
N PRO A 947 43.94 -0.63 -14.20
CA PRO A 947 44.60 -0.19 -15.44
C PRO A 947 43.69 -0.33 -16.67
N SER A 948 42.97 -1.45 -16.77
CA SER A 948 42.10 -1.75 -17.91
C SER A 948 40.86 -0.85 -17.96
N LEU A 949 40.12 -0.70 -16.86
CA LEU A 949 38.93 0.16 -16.82
C LEU A 949 39.31 1.66 -16.90
N GLY A 950 40.47 2.05 -16.35
CA GLY A 950 41.01 3.40 -16.47
C GLY A 950 41.27 3.81 -17.92
N SER A 951 41.70 2.89 -18.79
CA SER A 951 41.87 3.15 -20.22
C SER A 951 40.55 3.49 -20.93
N ILE A 952 39.45 2.87 -20.52
CA ILE A 952 38.10 3.14 -21.01
C ILE A 952 37.64 4.52 -20.53
N LEU A 953 37.83 4.85 -19.25
CA LEU A 953 37.50 6.18 -18.71
C LEU A 953 38.29 7.31 -19.38
N LEU A 954 39.59 7.12 -19.67
CA LEU A 954 40.38 8.11 -20.42
C LEU A 954 39.85 8.31 -21.85
N THR A 955 39.36 7.25 -22.49
CA THR A 955 38.72 7.33 -23.82
C THR A 955 37.37 8.08 -23.74
N LEU A 956 36.61 7.90 -22.66
CA LEU A 956 35.31 8.55 -22.43
C LEU A 956 35.43 10.03 -22.01
N CYS A 957 36.43 10.39 -21.20
CA CYS A 957 36.58 11.73 -20.62
C CYS A 957 37.65 12.58 -21.30
N GLY A 958 38.48 12.00 -22.17
CA GLY A 958 39.53 12.68 -22.94
C GLY A 958 40.80 13.00 -22.15
N SER A 959 40.72 13.23 -20.84
CA SER A 959 41.88 13.41 -19.96
C SER A 959 41.62 12.96 -18.53
N ARG A 960 42.68 12.81 -17.72
CA ARG A 960 42.57 12.44 -16.30
C ARG A 960 42.05 13.61 -15.45
N GLU A 961 42.44 14.83 -15.80
CA GLU A 961 41.99 16.07 -15.16
C GLU A 961 40.48 16.26 -15.30
N ALA A 962 39.88 15.84 -16.43
CA ALA A 962 38.43 15.84 -16.61
C ALA A 962 37.72 14.85 -15.68
N ILE A 963 38.27 13.65 -15.47
CA ILE A 963 37.75 12.67 -14.51
C ILE A 963 37.86 13.21 -13.09
N ASP A 964 39.04 13.73 -12.72
CA ASP A 964 39.29 14.29 -11.40
C ASP A 964 38.39 15.52 -11.14
N GLN A 965 38.11 16.36 -12.14
CA GLN A 965 37.17 17.49 -12.02
C GLN A 965 35.73 17.01 -11.77
N ILE A 966 35.23 16.05 -12.55
CA ILE A 966 33.89 15.45 -12.34
C ILE A 966 33.76 14.90 -10.91
N ILE A 967 34.80 14.22 -10.41
CA ILE A 967 34.82 13.70 -9.04
C ILE A 967 34.84 14.82 -8.00
N ASN A 968 35.63 15.90 -8.20
CA ASN A 968 35.61 17.06 -7.30
C ASN A 968 34.21 17.72 -7.25
N ASP A 969 33.53 17.88 -8.38
CA ASP A 969 32.19 18.48 -8.44
C ASP A 969 31.15 17.60 -7.73
N VAL A 970 31.28 16.27 -7.82
CA VAL A 970 30.47 15.32 -7.03
C VAL A 970 30.73 15.44 -5.53
N VAL A 971 32.00 15.44 -5.10
CA VAL A 971 32.38 15.60 -3.69
C VAL A 971 31.76 16.90 -3.13
N MET A 972 31.80 17.99 -3.90
CA MET A 972 31.25 19.29 -3.51
C MET A 972 29.71 19.34 -3.49
N GLU A 973 29.00 18.58 -4.34
CA GLU A 973 27.53 18.55 -4.32
C GLU A 973 26.98 17.58 -3.26
N VAL A 974 27.57 16.39 -3.10
CA VAL A 974 27.16 15.46 -2.02
C VAL A 974 27.41 16.07 -0.65
N GLU A 975 28.48 16.87 -0.49
CA GLU A 975 28.71 17.67 0.73
C GLU A 975 27.59 18.68 1.02
N ARG A 976 26.95 19.28 0.00
CA ARG A 976 25.80 20.18 0.21
C ARG A 976 24.58 19.43 0.76
N TYR A 977 24.44 18.15 0.41
CA TYR A 977 23.37 17.29 0.91
C TYR A 977 23.61 16.75 2.33
N SER A 978 24.84 16.78 2.85
CA SER A 978 25.22 16.22 4.17
C SER A 978 24.31 16.68 5.32
N ASN A 979 24.00 17.98 5.37
CA ASN A 979 23.19 18.61 6.42
C ASN A 979 21.69 18.23 6.36
N LEU A 980 21.22 17.62 5.27
CA LEU A 980 19.80 17.33 5.07
C LEU A 980 19.37 16.06 5.81
N ALA A 981 20.20 15.00 5.78
CA ALA A 981 19.89 13.71 6.35
C ALA A 981 21.17 12.97 6.82
N PRO A 982 21.14 12.22 7.95
CA PRO A 982 22.32 11.52 8.45
C PRO A 982 22.83 10.44 7.48
N SER A 983 21.94 9.81 6.71
CA SER A 983 22.33 8.94 5.58
C SER A 983 23.20 9.66 4.53
N LEU A 984 22.89 10.90 4.20
CA LEU A 984 23.65 11.69 3.21
C LEU A 984 24.92 12.32 3.82
N SER A 985 24.95 12.60 5.13
CA SER A 985 26.19 12.94 5.84
C SER A 985 27.21 11.80 5.74
N LEU A 986 26.79 10.56 6.02
CA LEU A 986 27.66 9.39 5.86
C LEU A 986 28.09 9.20 4.40
N ALA A 987 27.19 9.42 3.44
CA ALA A 987 27.54 9.32 2.02
C ALA A 987 28.59 10.37 1.58
N ALA A 988 28.53 11.59 2.13
CA ALA A 988 29.54 12.63 1.93
C ALA A 988 30.89 12.26 2.57
N GLU A 989 30.89 11.70 3.78
CA GLU A 989 32.10 11.18 4.44
C GLU A 989 32.77 10.07 3.60
N ILE A 990 31.99 9.11 3.11
CA ILE A 990 32.47 8.00 2.27
C ILE A 990 33.08 8.52 0.96
N ILE A 991 32.41 9.42 0.25
CA ILE A 991 32.90 9.97 -1.03
C ILE A 991 34.17 10.83 -0.83
N LYS A 992 34.28 11.57 0.28
CA LYS A 992 35.52 12.27 0.66
C LYS A 992 36.67 11.30 0.96
N GLU A 993 36.42 10.26 1.75
CA GLU A 993 37.46 9.27 2.10
C GLU A 993 37.96 8.54 0.84
N ALA A 994 37.01 8.14 -0.02
CA ALA A 994 37.28 7.48 -1.28
C ALA A 994 38.15 8.34 -2.21
N GLU A 995 37.86 9.63 -2.36
CA GLU A 995 38.68 10.50 -3.21
C GLU A 995 40.11 10.67 -2.69
N VAL A 996 40.29 10.79 -1.37
CA VAL A 996 41.63 10.88 -0.74
C VAL A 996 42.41 9.58 -0.96
N ARG A 997 41.78 8.42 -0.77
CA ARG A 997 42.39 7.10 -0.97
C ARG A 997 42.73 6.80 -2.42
N ARG A 998 41.82 7.14 -3.35
CA ARG A 998 42.04 7.02 -4.80
C ARG A 998 43.24 7.85 -5.24
N ARG A 999 43.35 9.11 -4.79
CA ARG A 999 44.52 9.96 -5.09
C ARG A 999 45.82 9.37 -4.54
N ALA A 1000 45.80 8.85 -3.31
CA ALA A 1000 46.96 8.20 -2.72
C ALA A 1000 47.40 6.97 -3.55
N PHE A 1001 46.47 6.08 -3.88
CA PHE A 1001 46.71 4.89 -4.71
C PHE A 1001 47.29 5.26 -6.09
N LEU A 1002 46.72 6.26 -6.76
CA LEU A 1002 47.17 6.73 -8.08
C LEU A 1002 48.38 7.69 -8.03
N SER A 1003 49.15 7.67 -6.94
CA SER A 1003 50.37 8.48 -6.72
C SER A 1003 51.57 7.68 -6.17
N GLY A 1004 51.37 6.40 -5.83
CA GLY A 1004 52.42 5.45 -5.46
C GLY A 1004 52.81 4.52 -6.62
#